data_AF-A0A915CYB2-F1
#
_entry.id   AF-A0A915CYB2-F1
#
_cell.length_a   1.000
_cell.length_b   1.000
_cell.length_c   1.000
_cell.angle_alpha   90.00
_cell.angle_beta   90.00
_cell.angle_gamma   90.00
#
_symmetry.space_group_name_H-M   'P 1'
#
loop_
_entity.id
_entity.type
_entity.pdbx_description
1 polymer ?
#
loop_
_entity_poly.entity_id
_entity_poly.type
_entity_poly.pdbx_seq_one_letter_code
_entity_poly.pdbx_strand_id
1 'polypeptide(L)'
;MCGYSMPEIIFKEQTKKMVEELFEVLRDDKLPFALFKVMLNVVESRISKMDTYDRIKKLIEVEEKFPAIELTEEMENYLSTLNPSDLGIEKQYFEALLMICERFEGGLEGHMKIVITELLESFLETERYFQDVSYDNGVSAIKSDIGDITRVVRMVYSHTRVKAKNILLKELLSRVSDNHSLMASLQPVLKQLANLFSPDIEPLALYVREVLNKMHQTSYGQVCSNMTRKTSERSLGDLVALCSNDGGESILKKFVSSNGEDDLVLHEFFLRKMPRPTMLPTGNNKALIFKFEIGKSTPMYGHKSGNSSPIIMNYTPQLNGAAKPSDSVVYFLSVLSELDLLRHRKVVDVLKHTPSTGKTLREEIGTTLTKSGVTVQGVDLMLSRPSHPPLYTQYDFSAKEKLELYRLPAEVEDVSVSTSSPYMLFKHNDHGVLRIFVRCLLRDVASALIVDKYSRTSSLELLKNKIIDVLDGACGEIRVCSAADKVSKAPYDCNHILLRLGYDPQLSTQAGGTLLKRLSRAARNCWSNTESYSRVLCLQSCGRQVDAHHQGYARLAGETIYAPHHSIHQVQVQKKRFQANKIGTTYVYDYPLIFGQAVLNLWLRFKETDPESYQQLFESLPKQLKAGLEELDASTFVQSCEMILQDDEGEIEVCRDQTELNKIRRSKTGENDRGMIAWEMCIYTPDVPSGRKIVVISNDITYQMGSFQ
;
A
#
# COMPACT_ATOMS: atom_id res chain seq x y z
N MET A 1 -28.50 -2.50 8.77
CA MET A 1 -27.78 -3.49 7.94
C MET A 1 -28.71 -4.38 7.11
N CYS A 2 -29.82 -4.90 7.62
CA CYS A 2 -30.72 -5.82 6.89
C CYS A 2 -31.61 -5.21 5.78
N GLY A 3 -31.32 -4.00 5.29
CA GLY A 3 -32.13 -3.33 4.25
C GLY A 3 -33.35 -2.55 4.71
N TYR A 4 -33.66 -2.50 6.01
CA TYR A 4 -34.69 -1.60 6.53
C TYR A 4 -34.09 -0.21 6.75
N SER A 5 -34.62 0.81 6.07
CA SER A 5 -34.14 2.18 6.16
C SER A 5 -35.29 3.17 6.32
N MET A 6 -35.03 4.25 7.05
CA MET A 6 -35.92 5.41 7.10
C MET A 6 -36.04 6.08 5.71
N PRO A 7 -37.07 6.91 5.48
CA PRO A 7 -37.19 7.70 4.25
C PRO A 7 -35.94 8.54 3.95
N GLU A 8 -35.57 8.64 2.68
CA GLU A 8 -34.30 9.25 2.23
C GLU A 8 -34.10 10.68 2.73
N ILE A 9 -35.19 11.46 2.83
CA ILE A 9 -35.17 12.88 3.22
C ILE A 9 -34.57 13.08 4.61
N ILE A 10 -34.91 12.21 5.56
CA ILE A 10 -34.46 12.30 6.96
C ILE A 10 -33.32 11.33 7.29
N PHE A 11 -32.99 10.42 6.36
CA PHE A 11 -32.10 9.29 6.62
C PHE A 11 -30.73 9.72 7.13
N LYS A 12 -30.11 10.72 6.50
CA LYS A 12 -28.74 11.18 6.85
C LYS A 12 -28.66 11.76 8.26
N GLU A 13 -29.61 12.62 8.63
CA GLU A 13 -29.65 13.26 9.95
C GLU A 13 -29.95 12.23 11.05
N GLN A 14 -30.92 11.35 10.82
CA GLN A 14 -31.25 10.28 11.77
C GLN A 14 -30.12 9.25 11.92
N THR A 15 -29.41 8.94 10.83
CA THR A 15 -28.22 8.06 10.89
C THR A 15 -27.15 8.67 11.78
N LYS A 16 -26.89 9.97 11.65
CA LYS A 16 -25.91 10.66 12.49
C LYS A 16 -26.26 10.58 13.97
N LYS A 17 -27.53 10.82 14.31
CA LYS A 17 -28.06 10.75 15.67
C LYS A 17 -27.99 9.32 16.23
N MET A 18 -28.43 8.33 15.47
CA MET A 18 -28.39 6.92 15.87
C MET A 18 -26.94 6.44 16.12
N VAL A 19 -26.00 6.84 15.27
CA VAL A 19 -24.58 6.51 15.46
C VAL A 19 -24.03 7.20 16.71
N GLU A 20 -24.45 8.44 16.99
CA GLU A 20 -24.07 9.15 18.22
C GLU A 20 -24.56 8.44 19.47
N GLU A 21 -25.85 8.11 19.54
CA GLU A 21 -26.44 7.33 20.64
C GLU A 21 -25.75 5.97 20.82
N LEU A 22 -25.41 5.28 19.72
CA LEU A 22 -24.67 4.03 19.78
C LEU A 22 -23.30 4.21 20.46
N PHE A 23 -22.52 5.23 20.08
CA PHE A 23 -21.20 5.47 20.67
C PHE A 23 -21.28 6.00 22.11
N GLU A 24 -22.35 6.66 22.50
CA GLU A 24 -22.62 6.99 23.90
C GLU A 24 -22.78 5.71 24.74
N VAL A 25 -23.59 4.76 24.26
CA VAL A 25 -23.82 3.47 24.94
C VAL A 25 -22.54 2.63 24.98
N LEU A 26 -21.81 2.51 23.86
CA LEU A 26 -20.58 1.71 23.78
C LEU A 26 -19.43 2.25 24.64
N ARG A 27 -19.51 3.51 25.07
CA ARG A 27 -18.52 4.15 25.95
C ARG A 27 -18.97 4.22 27.42
N ASP A 28 -20.15 3.71 27.75
CA ASP A 28 -20.66 3.69 29.12
C ASP A 28 -20.03 2.53 29.91
N ASP A 29 -19.20 2.86 30.90
CA ASP A 29 -18.56 1.90 31.81
C ASP A 29 -19.57 1.04 32.59
N LYS A 30 -20.82 1.50 32.72
CA LYS A 30 -21.90 0.78 33.43
C LYS A 30 -22.61 -0.27 32.57
N LEU A 31 -22.46 -0.20 31.24
CA LEU A 31 -23.11 -1.13 30.31
C LEU A 31 -22.85 -2.61 30.65
N PRO A 32 -21.60 -3.08 30.79
CA PRO A 32 -21.35 -4.50 31.07
C PRO A 32 -21.93 -4.94 32.41
N PHE A 33 -21.85 -4.09 33.44
CA PHE A 33 -22.45 -4.38 34.75
C PHE A 33 -23.98 -4.49 34.65
N ALA A 34 -24.64 -3.57 33.94
CA ALA A 34 -26.08 -3.59 33.77
C ALA A 34 -26.54 -4.86 33.02
N LEU A 35 -25.88 -5.20 31.91
CA LEU A 35 -26.18 -6.41 31.14
C LEU A 35 -25.98 -7.68 31.97
N PHE A 36 -24.86 -7.76 32.70
CA PHE A 36 -24.55 -8.93 33.52
C PHE A 36 -25.54 -9.06 34.70
N LYS A 37 -25.84 -7.97 35.42
CA LYS A 37 -26.81 -7.97 36.54
C LYS A 37 -28.21 -8.43 36.08
N VAL A 38 -28.67 -7.98 34.91
CA VAL A 38 -29.96 -8.40 34.34
C VAL A 38 -29.97 -9.91 34.10
N MET A 39 -28.93 -10.46 33.47
CA MET A 39 -28.86 -11.90 33.21
C MET A 39 -28.63 -12.73 34.47
N LEU A 40 -27.87 -12.22 35.44
CA LEU A 40 -27.59 -12.90 36.70
C LEU A 40 -28.88 -13.11 37.50
N ASN A 41 -29.76 -12.12 37.54
CA ASN A 41 -31.06 -12.21 38.22
C ASN A 41 -31.98 -13.28 37.61
N VAL A 42 -31.84 -13.58 36.31
CA VAL A 42 -32.64 -14.63 35.64
C VAL A 42 -32.21 -16.04 36.08
N VAL A 43 -30.94 -16.19 36.48
CA VAL A 43 -30.35 -17.50 36.81
C VAL A 43 -30.10 -17.69 38.31
N GLU A 44 -30.36 -16.67 39.14
CA GLU A 44 -30.19 -16.69 40.60
C GLU A 44 -30.81 -17.94 41.26
N SER A 45 -32.05 -18.29 40.90
CA SER A 45 -32.74 -19.45 41.49
C SER A 45 -32.26 -20.80 40.96
N ARG A 46 -31.34 -20.84 39.99
CA ARG A 46 -30.91 -22.05 39.27
C ARG A 46 -29.46 -22.45 39.56
N ILE A 47 -28.71 -21.61 40.29
CA ILE A 47 -27.32 -21.90 40.65
C ILE A 47 -27.31 -22.79 41.89
N SER A 48 -26.89 -24.04 41.72
CA SER A 48 -26.97 -25.11 42.72
C SER A 48 -26.06 -24.87 43.94
N LYS A 49 -24.96 -24.12 43.79
CA LYS A 49 -24.05 -23.72 44.88
C LYS A 49 -24.18 -22.23 45.19
N MET A 50 -24.84 -21.91 46.31
CA MET A 50 -24.96 -20.54 46.82
C MET A 50 -23.60 -19.84 46.99
N ASP A 51 -22.55 -20.59 47.37
CA ASP A 51 -21.20 -20.02 47.52
C ASP A 51 -20.63 -19.43 46.21
N THR A 52 -20.93 -20.04 45.06
CA THR A 52 -20.49 -19.53 43.74
C THR A 52 -21.26 -18.27 43.38
N TYR A 53 -22.57 -18.26 43.63
CA TYR A 53 -23.40 -17.08 43.41
C TYR A 53 -22.92 -15.88 44.24
N ASP A 54 -22.61 -16.09 45.52
CA ASP A 54 -22.10 -15.04 46.40
C ASP A 54 -20.74 -14.49 45.95
N ARG A 55 -19.84 -15.36 45.44
CA ARG A 55 -18.56 -14.92 44.87
C ARG A 55 -18.75 -14.09 43.61
N ILE A 56 -19.61 -14.52 42.69
CA ILE A 56 -19.97 -13.77 41.47
C ILE A 56 -20.53 -12.40 41.84
N LYS A 57 -21.47 -12.36 42.80
CA LYS A 57 -22.09 -11.11 43.27
C LYS A 57 -21.06 -10.14 43.85
N LYS A 58 -20.14 -10.64 44.68
CA LYS A 58 -19.05 -9.85 45.25
C LYS A 58 -18.12 -9.25 44.20
N LEU A 59 -17.82 -9.99 43.13
CA LEU A 59 -17.00 -9.48 42.01
C LEU A 59 -17.69 -8.31 41.29
N ILE A 60 -19.02 -8.33 41.18
CA ILE A 60 -19.81 -7.31 40.46
C ILE A 60 -20.08 -6.06 41.32
N GLU A 61 -20.01 -6.18 42.65
CA GLU A 61 -20.16 -5.03 43.57
C GLU A 61 -18.97 -4.05 43.51
N VAL A 62 -17.81 -4.50 43.01
CA VAL A 62 -16.64 -3.64 42.81
C VAL A 62 -16.78 -2.89 41.48
N GLU A 63 -17.44 -1.73 41.51
CA GLU A 63 -17.74 -0.90 40.32
C GLU A 63 -16.55 -0.04 39.84
N GLU A 64 -15.34 -0.62 39.71
CA GLU A 64 -14.20 0.07 39.08
C GLU A 64 -14.03 -0.34 37.61
N LYS A 65 -13.83 -1.64 37.35
CA LYS A 65 -13.66 -2.20 36.00
C LYS A 65 -14.39 -3.53 35.95
N PHE A 66 -15.14 -3.77 34.88
CA PHE A 66 -15.89 -5.01 34.73
C PHE A 66 -14.94 -6.23 34.73
N PRO A 67 -15.03 -7.15 35.70
CA PRO A 67 -14.08 -8.24 35.90
C PRO A 67 -14.43 -9.45 35.03
N ALA A 68 -14.39 -9.28 33.71
CA ALA A 68 -14.82 -10.30 32.75
C ALA A 68 -14.06 -11.63 32.89
N ILE A 69 -12.74 -11.56 33.09
CA ILE A 69 -11.85 -12.73 33.18
C ILE A 69 -12.15 -13.48 34.48
N GLU A 70 -12.17 -12.78 35.60
CA GLU A 70 -12.41 -13.35 36.92
C GLU A 70 -13.81 -13.96 37.03
N LEU A 71 -14.82 -13.33 36.43
CA LEU A 71 -16.17 -13.88 36.35
C LEU A 71 -16.21 -15.16 35.50
N THR A 72 -15.47 -15.19 34.39
CA THR A 72 -15.37 -16.38 33.52
C THR A 72 -14.72 -17.53 34.28
N GLU A 73 -13.59 -17.28 34.92
CA GLU A 73 -12.88 -18.27 35.74
C GLU A 73 -13.76 -18.82 36.86
N GLU A 74 -14.51 -17.98 37.58
CA GLU A 74 -15.40 -18.42 38.65
C GLU A 74 -16.54 -19.32 38.11
N MET A 75 -17.14 -18.95 36.98
CA MET A 75 -18.19 -19.75 36.33
C MET A 75 -17.64 -21.08 35.78
N GLU A 76 -16.48 -21.07 35.11
CA GLU A 76 -15.86 -22.28 34.57
C GLU A 76 -15.37 -23.22 35.67
N ASN A 77 -14.79 -22.68 36.74
CA ASN A 77 -14.40 -23.46 37.92
C ASN A 77 -15.62 -24.16 38.52
N TYR A 78 -16.76 -23.48 38.64
CA TYR A 78 -17.99 -24.10 39.07
C TYR A 78 -18.44 -25.24 38.14
N LEU A 79 -18.49 -24.99 36.83
CA LEU A 79 -18.88 -26.00 35.84
C LEU A 79 -17.95 -27.23 35.86
N SER A 80 -16.66 -27.04 36.13
CA SER A 80 -15.69 -28.13 36.25
C SER A 80 -15.94 -29.07 37.43
N THR A 81 -16.69 -28.61 38.45
CA THR A 81 -17.03 -29.41 39.64
C THR A 81 -18.29 -30.25 39.47
N LEU A 82 -19.01 -30.11 38.35
CA LEU A 82 -20.27 -30.81 38.10
C LEU A 82 -20.05 -32.21 37.52
N ASN A 83 -21.01 -33.10 37.75
CA ASN A 83 -21.03 -34.40 37.10
C ASN A 83 -21.32 -34.26 35.59
N PRO A 84 -20.79 -35.15 34.73
CA PRO A 84 -21.02 -35.10 33.28
C PRO A 84 -22.49 -35.12 32.86
N SER A 85 -23.39 -35.70 33.68
CA SER A 85 -24.84 -35.74 33.43
C SER A 85 -25.52 -34.38 33.55
N ASP A 86 -25.03 -33.52 34.44
CA ASP A 86 -25.67 -32.25 34.81
C ASP A 86 -25.02 -31.05 34.13
N LEU A 87 -23.75 -31.23 33.70
CA LEU A 87 -22.94 -30.21 33.02
C LEU A 87 -23.67 -29.56 31.83
N GLY A 88 -24.35 -30.36 31.01
CA GLY A 88 -25.04 -29.85 29.81
C GLY A 88 -26.19 -28.89 30.14
N ILE A 89 -26.94 -29.19 31.21
CA ILE A 89 -28.10 -28.38 31.64
C ILE A 89 -27.61 -27.11 32.35
N GLU A 90 -26.66 -27.25 33.26
CA GLU A 90 -26.16 -26.09 34.02
C GLU A 90 -25.33 -25.13 33.16
N LYS A 91 -24.59 -25.63 32.17
CA LYS A 91 -23.88 -24.79 31.20
C LYS A 91 -24.84 -23.87 30.43
N GLN A 92 -26.06 -24.32 30.12
CA GLN A 92 -27.08 -23.47 29.47
C GLN A 92 -27.51 -22.29 30.34
N TYR A 93 -27.42 -22.39 31.68
CA TYR A 93 -27.73 -21.27 32.56
C TYR A 93 -26.64 -20.19 32.52
N PHE A 94 -25.36 -20.59 32.42
CA PHE A 94 -24.25 -19.65 32.37
C PHE A 94 -23.95 -19.12 30.96
N GLU A 95 -24.50 -19.72 29.90
CA GLU A 95 -24.18 -19.38 28.50
C GLU A 95 -24.30 -17.87 28.20
N ALA A 96 -25.40 -17.23 28.62
CA ALA A 96 -25.58 -15.80 28.40
C ALA A 96 -24.62 -14.93 29.23
N LEU A 97 -24.25 -15.37 30.45
CA LEU A 97 -23.29 -14.66 31.31
C LEU A 97 -21.87 -14.77 30.75
N LEU A 98 -21.48 -15.97 30.33
CA LEU A 98 -20.20 -16.24 29.67
C LEU A 98 -20.08 -15.45 28.37
N MET A 99 -21.14 -15.38 27.56
CA MET A 99 -21.15 -14.56 26.34
C MET A 99 -20.95 -13.06 26.64
N ILE A 100 -21.52 -12.54 27.74
CA ILE A 100 -21.27 -11.15 28.16
C ILE A 100 -19.79 -11.01 28.53
N CYS A 101 -19.24 -11.89 29.37
CA CYS A 101 -17.83 -11.84 29.73
C CYS A 101 -16.89 -11.90 28.52
N GLU A 102 -17.13 -12.82 27.59
CA GLU A 102 -16.37 -12.96 26.35
C GLU A 102 -16.39 -11.66 25.53
N ARG A 103 -17.57 -11.03 25.37
CA ARG A 103 -17.71 -9.78 24.63
C ARG A 103 -17.04 -8.58 25.30
N PHE A 104 -16.73 -8.64 26.59
CA PHE A 104 -16.09 -7.57 27.37
C PHE A 104 -14.70 -7.95 27.91
N GLU A 105 -14.10 -9.06 27.46
CA GLU A 105 -12.77 -9.50 27.88
C GLU A 105 -11.70 -8.43 27.61
N GLY A 106 -11.77 -7.78 26.44
CA GLY A 106 -10.93 -6.63 26.06
C GLY A 106 -11.42 -5.28 26.61
N GLY A 107 -12.32 -5.26 27.60
CA GLY A 107 -12.99 -4.06 28.09
C GLY A 107 -13.94 -3.43 27.07
N LEU A 108 -14.30 -2.16 27.29
CA LEU A 108 -15.20 -1.42 26.39
C LEU A 108 -14.67 -1.31 24.96
N GLU A 109 -13.35 -1.10 24.78
CA GLU A 109 -12.75 -1.02 23.44
C GLU A 109 -12.80 -2.36 22.72
N GLY A 110 -12.58 -3.48 23.43
CA GLY A 110 -12.79 -4.83 22.91
C GLY A 110 -14.23 -5.08 22.47
N HIS A 111 -15.21 -4.68 23.29
CA HIS A 111 -16.62 -4.79 22.95
C HIS A 111 -16.98 -3.94 21.71
N MET A 112 -16.50 -2.69 21.68
CA MET A 112 -16.69 -1.78 20.54
C MET A 112 -16.11 -2.36 19.25
N LYS A 113 -14.92 -2.97 19.31
CA LYS A 113 -14.33 -3.70 18.19
C LYS A 113 -15.26 -4.80 17.68
N ILE A 114 -15.80 -5.64 18.57
CA ILE A 114 -16.70 -6.74 18.20
C ILE A 114 -17.94 -6.20 17.50
N VAL A 115 -18.63 -5.21 18.09
CA VAL A 115 -19.86 -4.62 17.53
C VAL A 115 -19.62 -4.02 16.14
N ILE A 116 -18.53 -3.27 15.97
CA ILE A 116 -18.20 -2.66 14.67
C ILE A 116 -17.82 -3.74 13.65
N THR A 117 -17.06 -4.75 14.05
CA THR A 117 -16.68 -5.88 13.21
C THR A 117 -17.91 -6.61 12.68
N GLU A 118 -18.85 -6.97 13.55
CA GLU A 118 -20.09 -7.65 13.19
C GLU A 118 -20.92 -6.85 12.17
N LEU A 119 -20.99 -5.52 12.33
CA LEU A 119 -21.69 -4.65 11.38
C LEU A 119 -21.00 -4.60 10.01
N LEU A 120 -19.67 -4.53 9.99
CA LEU A 120 -18.88 -4.53 8.75
C LEU A 120 -18.93 -5.90 8.05
N GLU A 121 -18.84 -6.99 8.79
CA GLU A 121 -18.94 -8.36 8.26
C GLU A 121 -20.34 -8.64 7.71
N SER A 122 -21.40 -8.18 8.39
CA SER A 122 -22.77 -8.28 7.88
C SER A 122 -22.97 -7.54 6.55
N PHE A 123 -22.24 -6.45 6.33
CA PHE A 123 -22.21 -5.78 5.02
C PHE A 123 -21.53 -6.68 3.97
N LEU A 124 -20.31 -7.13 4.27
CA LEU A 124 -19.48 -7.91 3.36
C LEU A 124 -20.13 -9.24 2.95
N GLU A 125 -20.80 -9.92 3.89
CA GLU A 125 -21.50 -11.18 3.67
C GLU A 125 -22.50 -11.09 2.51
N THR A 126 -23.20 -9.96 2.40
CA THR A 126 -24.16 -9.72 1.31
C THR A 126 -23.46 -9.17 0.07
N GLU A 127 -22.65 -8.13 0.22
CA GLU A 127 -22.15 -7.37 -0.93
C GLU A 127 -21.09 -8.09 -1.75
N ARG A 128 -20.39 -9.08 -1.19
CA ARG A 128 -19.41 -9.89 -1.93
C ARG A 128 -20.00 -10.59 -3.17
N TYR A 129 -21.29 -10.90 -3.16
CA TYR A 129 -22.00 -11.58 -4.25
C TYR A 129 -22.35 -10.66 -5.42
N PHE A 130 -22.25 -9.34 -5.23
CA PHE A 130 -22.64 -8.34 -6.22
C PHE A 130 -21.43 -7.55 -6.74
N GLN A 131 -20.24 -8.15 -6.70
CA GLN A 131 -19.01 -7.60 -7.27
C GLN A 131 -18.81 -8.14 -8.70
N ASP A 132 -18.66 -7.23 -9.67
CA ASP A 132 -18.45 -7.52 -11.11
C ASP A 132 -19.44 -8.47 -11.81
N VAL A 133 -20.60 -8.69 -11.21
CA VAL A 133 -21.60 -9.61 -11.77
C VAL A 133 -22.90 -8.87 -12.06
N SER A 134 -23.65 -9.36 -13.04
CA SER A 134 -25.03 -8.95 -13.20
C SER A 134 -25.82 -9.29 -11.95
N TYR A 135 -26.86 -8.50 -11.68
CA TYR A 135 -27.73 -8.71 -10.52
C TYR A 135 -28.27 -10.15 -10.46
N ASP A 136 -28.73 -10.69 -11.60
CA ASP A 136 -29.29 -12.04 -11.68
C ASP A 136 -28.24 -13.13 -11.37
N ASN A 137 -26.99 -12.93 -11.81
CA ASN A 137 -25.89 -13.84 -11.50
C ASN A 137 -25.54 -13.79 -10.00
N GLY A 138 -25.51 -12.60 -9.41
CA GLY A 138 -25.31 -12.43 -7.96
C GLY A 138 -26.39 -13.13 -7.14
N VAL A 139 -27.67 -12.95 -7.51
CA VAL A 139 -28.80 -13.64 -6.86
C VAL A 139 -28.69 -15.15 -7.02
N SER A 140 -28.30 -15.64 -8.20
CA SER A 140 -28.14 -17.06 -8.47
C SER A 140 -26.99 -17.68 -7.65
N ALA A 141 -25.89 -16.94 -7.50
CA ALA A 141 -24.77 -17.34 -6.64
C ALA A 141 -25.20 -17.43 -5.17
N ILE A 142 -25.95 -16.44 -4.65
CA ILE A 142 -26.48 -16.49 -3.27
C ILE A 142 -27.39 -17.70 -3.08
N LYS A 143 -28.27 -17.99 -4.04
CA LYS A 143 -29.16 -19.17 -3.99
C LYS A 143 -28.39 -20.49 -3.99
N SER A 144 -27.28 -20.56 -4.72
CA SER A 144 -26.42 -21.73 -4.78
C SER A 144 -25.69 -21.96 -3.46
N ASP A 145 -25.16 -20.90 -2.86
CA ASP A 145 -24.36 -20.97 -1.63
C ASP A 145 -25.23 -21.10 -0.37
N ILE A 146 -26.41 -20.50 -0.37
CA ILE A 146 -27.30 -20.40 0.79
C ILE A 146 -28.55 -21.23 0.53
N GLY A 147 -28.64 -22.40 1.18
CA GLY A 147 -29.80 -23.30 1.05
C GLY A 147 -31.11 -22.78 1.67
N ASP A 148 -31.05 -21.79 2.57
CA ASP A 148 -32.25 -21.17 3.17
C ASP A 148 -32.76 -20.00 2.31
N ILE A 149 -33.87 -20.24 1.61
CA ILE A 149 -34.56 -19.26 0.77
C ILE A 149 -34.93 -17.99 1.55
N THR A 150 -35.29 -18.10 2.83
CA THR A 150 -35.66 -16.92 3.64
C THR A 150 -34.46 -16.02 3.86
N ARG A 151 -33.29 -16.60 4.12
CA ARG A 151 -32.02 -15.86 4.23
C ARG A 151 -31.61 -15.26 2.90
N VAL A 152 -31.75 -15.99 1.79
CA VAL A 152 -31.51 -15.46 0.44
C VAL A 152 -32.33 -14.18 0.20
N VAL A 153 -33.64 -14.23 0.46
CA VAL A 153 -34.53 -13.06 0.27
C VAL A 153 -34.08 -11.89 1.15
N ARG A 154 -33.68 -12.13 2.40
CA ARG A 154 -33.18 -11.08 3.31
C ARG A 154 -31.87 -10.46 2.80
N MET A 155 -30.94 -11.26 2.28
CA MET A 155 -29.68 -10.78 1.71
C MET A 155 -29.93 -9.95 0.45
N VAL A 156 -30.79 -10.43 -0.45
CA VAL A 156 -31.16 -9.68 -1.66
C VAL A 156 -31.84 -8.36 -1.31
N TYR A 157 -32.77 -8.37 -0.35
CA TYR A 157 -33.42 -7.15 0.14
C TYR A 157 -32.41 -6.17 0.75
N SER A 158 -31.45 -6.67 1.55
CA SER A 158 -30.35 -5.88 2.10
C SER A 158 -29.54 -5.17 1.01
N HIS A 159 -29.22 -5.86 -0.09
CA HIS A 159 -28.46 -5.29 -1.22
C HIS A 159 -29.23 -4.14 -1.89
N THR A 160 -30.56 -4.21 -2.01
CA THR A 160 -31.35 -3.10 -2.61
C THR A 160 -31.18 -1.75 -1.91
N ARG A 161 -30.72 -1.74 -0.65
CA ARG A 161 -30.45 -0.53 0.14
C ARG A 161 -28.97 -0.27 0.38
N VAL A 162 -28.08 -0.73 -0.51
CA VAL A 162 -26.63 -0.55 -0.39
C VAL A 162 -26.21 0.92 -0.19
N LYS A 163 -26.85 1.88 -0.88
CA LYS A 163 -26.56 3.32 -0.73
C LYS A 163 -26.80 3.83 0.68
N ALA A 164 -27.88 3.39 1.32
CA ALA A 164 -28.19 3.74 2.71
C ALA A 164 -27.17 3.11 3.68
N LYS A 165 -26.79 1.85 3.44
CA LYS A 165 -25.74 1.16 4.21
C LYS A 165 -24.39 1.87 4.10
N ASN A 166 -24.03 2.38 2.92
CA ASN A 166 -22.80 3.13 2.72
C ASN A 166 -22.73 4.39 3.58
N ILE A 167 -23.83 5.14 3.68
CA ILE A 167 -23.91 6.33 4.54
C ILE A 167 -23.72 5.94 6.01
N LEU A 168 -24.42 4.89 6.47
CA LEU A 168 -24.29 4.38 7.84
C LEU A 168 -22.86 3.98 8.17
N LEU A 169 -22.21 3.20 7.31
CA LEU A 169 -20.84 2.74 7.55
C LEU A 169 -19.82 3.87 7.50
N LYS A 170 -19.99 4.85 6.60
CA LYS A 170 -19.15 6.06 6.59
C LYS A 170 -19.25 6.83 7.90
N GLU A 171 -20.47 7.07 8.37
CA GLU A 171 -20.70 7.77 9.64
C GLU A 171 -20.10 6.99 10.82
N LEU A 172 -20.33 5.68 10.88
CA LEU A 172 -19.77 4.81 11.91
C LEU A 172 -18.23 4.85 11.93
N LEU A 173 -17.59 4.69 10.77
CA LEU A 173 -16.13 4.70 10.67
C LEU A 173 -15.52 6.09 10.96
N SER A 174 -16.24 7.17 10.66
CA SER A 174 -15.79 8.53 11.00
C SER A 174 -15.66 8.76 12.51
N ARG A 175 -16.39 8.01 13.35
CA ARG A 175 -16.32 8.15 14.82
C ARG A 175 -15.15 7.41 15.45
N VAL A 176 -14.52 6.49 14.71
CA VAL A 176 -13.42 5.66 15.20
C VAL A 176 -12.11 5.90 14.46
N SER A 177 -12.12 6.69 13.37
CA SER A 177 -10.94 6.91 12.54
C SER A 177 -9.72 7.48 13.28
N ASP A 178 -9.95 8.19 14.39
CA ASP A 178 -8.88 8.80 15.19
C ASP A 178 -8.32 7.85 16.25
N ASN A 179 -8.99 6.72 16.54
CA ASN A 179 -8.53 5.72 17.50
C ASN A 179 -7.64 4.68 16.78
N HIS A 180 -6.32 4.87 16.86
CA HIS A 180 -5.35 4.02 16.16
C HIS A 180 -5.37 2.55 16.62
N SER A 181 -5.52 2.25 17.91
CA SER A 181 -5.55 0.85 18.40
C SER A 181 -6.77 0.10 17.87
N LEU A 182 -7.95 0.71 17.98
CA LEU A 182 -9.19 0.14 17.46
C LEU A 182 -9.12 -0.05 15.94
N MET A 183 -8.67 0.97 15.20
CA MET A 183 -8.55 0.92 13.74
C MET A 183 -7.55 -0.13 13.26
N ALA A 184 -6.42 -0.31 13.96
CA ALA A 184 -5.47 -1.38 13.66
C ALA A 184 -6.12 -2.76 13.82
N SER A 185 -6.96 -2.92 14.84
CA SER A 185 -7.69 -4.17 15.08
C SER A 185 -8.79 -4.46 14.04
N LEU A 186 -9.35 -3.41 13.41
CA LEU A 186 -10.36 -3.49 12.34
C LEU A 186 -9.76 -3.63 10.94
N GLN A 187 -8.45 -3.42 10.80
CA GLN A 187 -7.74 -3.40 9.52
C GLN A 187 -8.05 -4.61 8.59
N PRO A 188 -8.15 -5.86 9.08
CA PRO A 188 -8.44 -7.00 8.21
C PRO A 188 -9.79 -6.89 7.48
N VAL A 189 -10.84 -6.44 8.18
CA VAL A 189 -12.19 -6.30 7.62
C VAL A 189 -12.29 -5.06 6.74
N LEU A 190 -11.62 -3.97 7.14
CA LEU A 190 -11.55 -2.74 6.34
C LEU A 190 -10.84 -2.96 5.00
N LYS A 191 -9.78 -3.78 4.95
CA LYS A 191 -9.10 -4.14 3.69
C LYS A 191 -10.05 -4.86 2.73
N GLN A 192 -10.86 -5.79 3.22
CA GLN A 192 -11.87 -6.46 2.39
C GLN A 192 -12.88 -5.46 1.82
N LEU A 193 -13.36 -4.54 2.66
CA LEU A 193 -14.33 -3.52 2.24
C LEU A 193 -13.74 -2.51 1.26
N ALA A 194 -12.48 -2.10 1.44
CA ALA A 194 -11.77 -1.21 0.53
C ALA A 194 -11.44 -1.85 -0.82
N ASN A 195 -11.55 -3.18 -0.93
CA ASN A 195 -11.33 -3.92 -2.16
C ASN A 195 -12.59 -4.14 -2.98
N LEU A 196 -13.78 -3.84 -2.44
CA LEU A 196 -15.04 -3.83 -3.20
C LEU A 196 -14.99 -2.75 -4.30
N PHE A 197 -15.62 -3.02 -5.43
CA PHE A 197 -15.49 -2.20 -6.64
C PHE A 197 -16.80 -2.06 -7.44
N SER A 198 -17.93 -2.53 -6.88
CA SER A 198 -19.25 -2.20 -7.43
C SER A 198 -19.48 -0.68 -7.43
N PRO A 199 -20.06 -0.09 -8.51
CA PRO A 199 -20.25 1.36 -8.64
C PRO A 199 -21.03 2.00 -7.48
N ASP A 200 -22.02 1.28 -6.94
CA ASP A 200 -22.82 1.79 -5.82
C ASP A 200 -22.02 1.81 -4.50
N ILE A 201 -21.02 0.94 -4.35
CA ILE A 201 -20.18 0.79 -3.15
C ILE A 201 -18.88 1.60 -3.25
N GLU A 202 -18.42 1.89 -4.47
CA GLU A 202 -17.18 2.61 -4.75
C GLU A 202 -16.97 3.83 -3.83
N PRO A 203 -17.95 4.72 -3.59
CA PRO A 203 -17.74 5.86 -2.68
C PRO A 203 -17.38 5.46 -1.25
N LEU A 204 -17.90 4.34 -0.74
CA LEU A 204 -17.56 3.79 0.56
C LEU A 204 -16.17 3.16 0.53
N ALA A 205 -15.87 2.34 -0.48
CA ALA A 205 -14.57 1.68 -0.62
C ALA A 205 -13.42 2.70 -0.69
N LEU A 206 -13.62 3.80 -1.43
CA LEU A 206 -12.68 4.93 -1.49
C LEU A 206 -12.48 5.58 -0.12
N TYR A 207 -13.56 5.86 0.60
CA TYR A 207 -13.48 6.42 1.95
C TYR A 207 -12.72 5.50 2.91
N VAL A 208 -12.99 4.19 2.88
CA VAL A 208 -12.26 3.22 3.71
C VAL A 208 -10.79 3.16 3.32
N ARG A 209 -10.47 3.30 2.03
CA ARG A 209 -9.08 3.38 1.59
C ARG A 209 -8.37 4.62 2.12
N GLU A 210 -9.02 5.78 2.08
CA GLU A 210 -8.49 7.01 2.68
C GLU A 210 -8.22 6.83 4.18
N VAL A 211 -9.12 6.16 4.90
CA VAL A 211 -8.97 5.84 6.32
C VAL A 211 -7.80 4.88 6.57
N LEU A 212 -7.67 3.80 5.79
CA LEU A 212 -6.54 2.87 5.87
C LEU A 212 -5.20 3.54 5.54
N ASN A 213 -5.18 4.43 4.54
CA ASN A 213 -3.98 5.17 4.16
C ASN A 213 -3.53 6.12 5.26
N LYS A 214 -4.47 6.68 6.04
CA LYS A 214 -4.15 7.44 7.27
C LYS A 214 -3.54 6.56 8.36
N MET A 215 -3.96 5.30 8.47
CA MET A 215 -3.45 4.35 9.48
C MET A 215 -2.01 3.90 9.24
N HIS A 216 -1.57 3.80 7.99
CA HIS A 216 -0.18 3.49 7.65
C HIS A 216 0.80 4.63 8.00
N GLN A 217 0.31 5.75 8.54
CA GLN A 217 1.10 6.89 8.99
C GLN A 217 1.46 6.67 10.46
N THR A 218 2.75 6.51 10.79
CA THR A 218 3.19 6.72 12.17
C THR A 218 3.00 8.20 12.48
N SER A 219 2.12 8.55 13.42
CA SER A 219 1.86 9.96 13.74
C SER A 219 3.17 10.63 14.15
N TYR A 220 3.51 11.75 13.51
CA TYR A 220 4.71 12.52 13.83
C TYR A 220 4.79 12.83 15.35
N GLY A 221 3.64 13.08 15.99
CA GLY A 221 3.56 13.25 17.44
C GLY A 221 3.97 12.01 18.24
N GLN A 222 3.56 10.81 17.82
CA GLN A 222 3.98 9.54 18.42
C GLN A 222 5.47 9.27 18.21
N VAL A 223 6.01 9.58 17.03
CA VAL A 223 7.46 9.50 16.73
C VAL A 223 8.23 10.45 17.66
N CYS A 224 7.78 11.70 17.80
CA CYS A 224 8.39 12.67 18.72
C CYS A 224 8.29 12.22 20.18
N SER A 225 7.16 11.69 20.64
CA SER A 225 6.98 11.20 22.01
C SER A 225 7.84 9.98 22.32
N ASN A 226 7.89 9.01 21.40
CA ASN A 226 8.74 7.81 21.52
C ASN A 226 10.22 8.19 21.54
N MET A 227 10.62 9.15 20.70
CA MET A 227 11.99 9.66 20.70
C MET A 227 12.30 10.43 21.97
N THR A 228 11.41 11.31 22.45
CA THR A 228 11.60 12.05 23.71
C THR A 228 11.83 11.09 24.87
N ARG A 229 11.07 9.97 24.93
CA ARG A 229 11.27 8.87 25.89
C ARG A 229 12.61 8.16 25.72
N LYS A 230 13.01 7.80 24.49
CA LYS A 230 14.34 7.20 24.19
C LYS A 230 15.51 8.14 24.54
N THR A 231 15.37 9.45 24.32
CA THR A 231 16.39 10.47 24.63
C THR A 231 16.43 10.87 26.11
N SER A 232 15.39 10.59 26.91
CA SER A 232 15.51 10.70 28.37
C SER A 232 16.36 9.58 28.97
N GLU A 233 16.46 8.41 28.32
CA GLU A 233 17.32 7.30 28.77
C GLU A 233 18.79 7.45 28.34
N ARG A 234 19.05 8.15 27.22
CA ARG A 234 20.41 8.55 26.79
C ARG A 234 20.49 10.06 26.83
N SER A 235 21.01 10.62 27.92
CA SER A 235 21.15 12.08 28.00
C SER A 235 21.93 12.58 26.77
N LEU A 236 21.30 13.47 26.00
CA LEU A 236 21.91 14.08 24.81
C LEU A 236 23.25 14.77 25.15
N GLY A 237 23.43 15.14 26.44
CA GLY A 237 24.68 15.62 27.01
C GLY A 237 25.83 14.63 26.90
N ASP A 238 25.57 13.33 27.03
CA ASP A 238 26.58 12.27 26.90
C ASP A 238 27.01 12.08 25.43
N LEU A 239 26.06 12.12 24.49
CA LEU A 239 26.34 12.07 23.05
C LEU A 239 27.14 13.29 22.57
N VAL A 240 26.85 14.48 23.10
CA VAL A 240 27.56 15.73 22.77
C VAL A 240 28.97 15.77 23.40
N ALA A 241 29.13 15.25 24.62
CA ALA A 241 30.43 15.14 25.29
C ALA A 241 31.36 14.13 24.56
N LEU A 242 30.81 13.03 24.04
CA LEU A 242 31.54 12.01 23.29
C LEU A 242 31.97 12.45 21.88
N CYS A 243 31.16 13.28 21.20
CA CYS A 243 31.51 13.79 19.86
C CYS A 243 32.58 14.89 19.86
N SER A 244 32.89 15.47 21.02
CA SER A 244 33.90 16.54 21.16
C SER A 244 35.35 16.01 21.16
N ASN A 245 35.53 14.69 21.33
CA ASN A 245 36.83 14.02 21.32
C ASN A 245 37.00 13.20 20.04
N ASP A 246 37.55 13.79 18.96
CA ASP A 246 38.12 13.21 17.72
C ASP A 246 37.55 11.90 17.11
N GLY A 247 36.33 11.49 17.49
CA GLY A 247 35.69 10.22 17.11
C GLY A 247 34.25 10.39 16.62
N GLY A 248 33.80 11.63 16.38
CA GLY A 248 32.43 11.98 16.01
C GLY A 248 31.92 11.28 14.74
N GLU A 249 32.80 10.85 13.83
CA GLU A 249 32.43 10.12 12.60
C GLU A 249 31.84 8.73 12.90
N SER A 250 32.31 8.05 13.95
CA SER A 250 31.83 6.73 14.38
C SER A 250 30.42 6.80 14.96
N ILE A 251 30.11 7.86 15.69
CA ILE A 251 28.81 8.07 16.34
C ILE A 251 27.79 8.63 15.35
N LEU A 252 28.20 9.57 14.48
CA LEU A 252 27.37 10.00 13.34
C LEU A 252 27.06 8.83 12.41
N LYS A 253 28.02 7.93 12.15
CA LYS A 253 27.74 6.67 11.44
C LYS A 253 26.73 5.82 12.19
N LYS A 254 26.84 5.70 13.52
CA LYS A 254 25.85 4.97 14.36
C LYS A 254 24.46 5.59 14.32
N PHE A 255 24.36 6.92 14.33
CA PHE A 255 23.11 7.69 14.31
C PHE A 255 22.46 7.71 12.91
N VAL A 256 23.26 7.85 11.86
CA VAL A 256 22.80 7.70 10.45
C VAL A 256 22.48 6.23 10.13
N SER A 257 23.06 5.27 10.87
CA SER A 257 22.73 3.85 10.77
C SER A 257 21.62 3.39 11.71
N SER A 258 21.14 4.23 12.65
CA SER A 258 20.04 3.86 13.54
C SER A 258 18.72 4.08 12.82
N ASN A 259 17.86 3.05 12.88
CA ASN A 259 16.69 2.88 12.04
C ASN A 259 15.77 4.12 12.00
N GLY A 260 15.52 4.62 10.78
CA GLY A 260 14.26 5.17 10.22
C GLY A 260 13.49 6.30 10.93
N GLU A 261 13.30 6.23 12.24
CA GLU A 261 12.51 7.18 13.06
C GLU A 261 13.33 8.42 13.44
N ASP A 262 14.64 8.27 13.62
CA ASP A 262 15.56 9.34 14.04
C ASP A 262 15.70 10.46 12.99
N ASP A 263 15.60 10.11 11.70
CA ASP A 263 15.64 11.05 10.55
C ASP A 263 14.48 12.05 10.54
N LEU A 264 13.29 11.64 11.01
CA LEU A 264 12.08 12.47 10.96
C LEU A 264 12.13 13.66 11.92
N VAL A 265 12.86 13.55 13.02
CA VAL A 265 12.90 14.56 14.10
C VAL A 265 14.27 15.27 14.18
N LEU A 266 15.25 14.82 13.40
CA LEU A 266 16.57 15.44 13.25
C LEU A 266 16.50 16.98 13.06
N HIS A 267 15.52 17.45 12.30
CA HIS A 267 15.30 18.87 12.05
C HIS A 267 14.87 19.67 13.30
N GLU A 268 14.13 19.07 14.25
CA GLU A 268 13.76 19.73 15.52
C GLU A 268 15.00 20.02 16.38
N PHE A 269 16.04 19.18 16.30
CA PHE A 269 17.31 19.41 17.00
C PHE A 269 18.08 20.62 16.45
N PHE A 270 17.99 20.90 15.14
CA PHE A 270 18.63 22.08 14.54
C PHE A 270 17.92 23.39 14.89
N LEU A 271 16.64 23.33 15.26
CA LEU A 271 15.77 24.51 15.42
C LEU A 271 15.42 24.87 16.86
N ARG A 272 15.38 23.91 17.78
CA ARG A 272 15.17 24.22 19.20
C ARG A 272 16.38 24.97 19.76
N LYS A 273 16.13 26.10 20.45
CA LYS A 273 17.12 26.78 21.33
C LYS A 273 17.46 25.84 22.49
N MET A 274 18.30 24.85 22.23
CA MET A 274 18.84 23.97 23.27
C MET A 274 19.96 24.70 24.02
N PRO A 275 20.14 24.44 25.33
CA PRO A 275 21.05 25.24 26.17
C PRO A 275 22.53 25.18 25.75
N ARG A 276 22.94 24.22 24.92
CA ARG A 276 24.28 24.12 24.29
C ARG A 276 24.27 23.03 23.18
N PRO A 277 24.17 23.38 21.88
CA PRO A 277 24.47 22.45 20.81
C PRO A 277 25.94 22.62 20.38
N THR A 278 26.85 21.82 20.96
CA THR A 278 28.31 21.96 20.74
C THR A 278 28.81 21.37 19.41
N MET A 279 27.94 20.83 18.56
CA MET A 279 28.30 20.46 17.18
C MET A 279 28.09 21.59 16.15
N LEU A 280 27.58 22.74 16.59
CA LEU A 280 27.33 23.90 15.73
C LEU A 280 28.12 25.09 16.26
N PRO A 281 28.88 25.81 15.41
CA PRO A 281 29.64 26.96 15.87
C PRO A 281 28.73 27.95 16.59
N THR A 282 29.19 28.42 17.74
CA THR A 282 28.47 29.33 18.63
C THR A 282 28.49 30.75 18.05
N GLY A 283 27.63 30.99 17.04
CA GLY A 283 27.37 32.30 16.45
C GLY A 283 25.94 32.39 15.92
N ASN A 284 25.38 33.60 15.88
CA ASN A 284 23.96 33.85 15.58
C ASN A 284 23.54 33.53 14.13
N ASN A 285 24.47 33.33 13.18
CA ASN A 285 24.16 32.95 11.79
C ASN A 285 24.97 31.69 11.43
N LYS A 286 24.31 30.59 11.08
CA LYS A 286 24.98 29.28 10.83
C LYS A 286 24.65 28.74 9.44
N ALA A 287 25.67 28.54 8.60
CA ALA A 287 25.58 27.81 7.35
C ALA A 287 26.56 26.63 7.36
N LEU A 288 26.10 25.46 6.89
CA LEU A 288 26.90 24.25 6.76
C LEU A 288 27.04 23.91 5.28
N ILE A 289 28.27 23.72 4.79
CA ILE A 289 28.54 23.34 3.40
C ILE A 289 29.12 21.93 3.39
N PHE A 290 28.41 21.03 2.72
CA PHE A 290 28.88 19.67 2.47
C PHE A 290 29.34 19.53 1.02
N LYS A 291 30.41 18.77 0.80
CA LYS A 291 30.89 18.41 -0.54
C LYS A 291 30.72 16.90 -0.72
N PHE A 292 29.95 16.52 -1.73
CA PHE A 292 29.72 15.12 -2.09
C PHE A 292 30.11 14.88 -3.55
N GLU A 293 30.46 13.64 -3.87
CA GLU A 293 30.64 13.18 -5.26
C GLU A 293 29.73 11.96 -5.51
N ILE A 294 29.14 11.88 -6.71
CA ILE A 294 28.41 10.69 -7.12
C ILE A 294 29.45 9.64 -7.52
N GLY A 295 29.42 8.48 -6.84
CA GLY A 295 30.35 7.39 -7.12
C GLY A 295 30.19 6.85 -8.54
N LYS A 296 31.29 6.36 -9.15
CA LYS A 296 31.20 5.73 -10.48
C LYS A 296 30.37 4.44 -10.47
N SER A 297 30.31 3.74 -9.33
CA SER A 297 29.68 2.43 -9.16
C SER A 297 28.34 2.44 -8.39
N THR A 298 27.96 3.55 -7.76
CA THR A 298 26.74 3.66 -6.94
C THR A 298 25.96 4.94 -7.25
N PRO A 299 24.63 4.89 -7.40
CA PRO A 299 23.78 6.07 -7.66
C PRO A 299 23.62 6.98 -6.43
N MET A 300 24.09 6.55 -5.26
CA MET A 300 23.98 7.33 -4.03
C MET A 300 25.13 8.34 -3.92
N TYR A 301 24.84 9.54 -3.41
CA TYR A 301 25.87 10.48 -2.96
C TYR A 301 26.79 9.78 -1.96
N GLY A 302 28.04 9.55 -2.36
CA GLY A 302 29.06 8.95 -1.50
C GLY A 302 29.86 10.05 -0.84
N HIS A 303 30.06 9.97 0.48
CA HIS A 303 31.07 10.77 1.13
C HIS A 303 32.45 10.34 0.63
N LYS A 304 33.21 11.26 0.06
CA LYS A 304 34.61 11.00 -0.31
C LYS A 304 35.44 11.28 0.94
N SER A 305 36.02 10.24 1.56
CA SER A 305 36.97 10.40 2.67
C SER A 305 38.28 11.01 2.15
N GLY A 306 38.27 12.29 1.79
CA GLY A 306 39.47 13.10 1.80
C GLY A 306 39.66 13.66 3.21
N ASN A 307 40.90 13.93 3.60
CA ASN A 307 41.30 14.55 4.88
C ASN A 307 40.69 15.95 5.18
N SER A 308 39.62 16.36 4.48
CA SER A 308 38.95 17.63 4.69
C SER A 308 37.71 17.42 5.57
N SER A 309 37.81 17.85 6.82
CA SER A 309 36.68 18.08 7.73
C SER A 309 35.60 18.92 7.03
N PRO A 310 34.30 18.79 7.41
CA PRO A 310 33.28 19.73 6.95
C PRO A 310 33.72 21.18 7.24
N ILE A 311 33.73 22.03 6.22
CA ILE A 311 34.14 23.43 6.37
C ILE A 311 32.99 24.18 7.04
N ILE A 312 33.14 24.46 8.34
CA ILE A 312 32.23 25.31 9.10
C ILE A 312 32.70 26.76 8.89
N MET A 313 31.94 27.56 8.13
CA MET A 313 32.23 29.00 7.99
C MET A 313 31.43 29.80 9.01
N ASN A 314 32.13 30.49 9.91
CA ASN A 314 31.54 31.44 10.84
C ASN A 314 31.39 32.79 10.16
N TYR A 315 30.19 33.09 9.64
CA TYR A 315 29.89 34.40 9.09
C TYR A 315 29.30 35.33 10.16
N THR A 316 29.89 36.51 10.32
CA THR A 316 29.31 37.62 11.10
C THR A 316 28.92 38.72 10.11
N PRO A 317 27.62 39.00 9.90
CA PRO A 317 27.23 40.09 9.02
C PRO A 317 27.64 41.43 9.66
N GLN A 318 28.38 42.27 8.94
CA GLN A 318 28.50 43.68 9.29
C GLN A 318 27.18 44.38 8.99
N LEU A 319 26.29 44.43 9.97
CA LEU A 319 25.10 45.27 9.94
C LEU A 319 25.52 46.73 10.13
N ASN A 320 25.79 47.43 9.03
CA ASN A 320 25.76 48.90 9.04
C ASN A 320 24.31 49.35 9.24
N GLY A 321 23.96 49.72 10.47
CA GLY A 321 22.69 50.37 10.80
C GLY A 321 21.79 49.51 11.68
N ALA A 322 21.43 50.06 12.84
CA ALA A 322 20.65 49.44 13.89
C ALA A 322 19.23 49.05 13.45
N ALA A 323 18.97 47.74 13.30
CA ALA A 323 17.62 47.19 13.38
C ALA A 323 17.61 46.06 14.42
N LYS A 324 16.74 46.19 15.43
CA LYS A 324 16.53 45.16 16.45
C LYS A 324 16.02 43.87 15.78
N PRO A 325 16.52 42.69 16.15
CA PRO A 325 16.03 41.43 15.60
C PRO A 325 14.64 41.12 16.16
N SER A 326 13.59 41.25 15.35
CA SER A 326 12.29 40.64 15.63
C SER A 326 12.37 39.13 15.40
N ASP A 327 11.56 38.35 16.12
CA ASP A 327 11.48 36.87 16.19
C ASP A 327 11.23 36.11 14.86
N SER A 328 11.49 36.73 13.72
CA SER A 328 11.47 36.16 12.39
C SER A 328 12.90 35.85 11.94
N VAL A 329 13.31 34.62 12.16
CA VAL A 329 14.64 34.10 11.80
C VAL A 329 14.83 34.11 10.26
N VAL A 330 15.41 35.18 9.73
CA VAL A 330 15.89 35.34 8.34
C VAL A 330 17.41 35.28 8.35
N TYR A 331 17.99 34.08 8.24
CA TYR A 331 19.43 33.89 8.49
C TYR A 331 20.24 33.36 7.29
N PHE A 332 19.60 32.85 6.23
CA PHE A 332 20.31 32.28 5.06
C PHE A 332 20.46 33.24 3.87
N LEU A 333 19.57 34.23 3.73
CA LEU A 333 19.59 35.16 2.59
C LEU A 333 20.83 36.07 2.58
N SER A 334 21.43 36.34 3.74
CA SER A 334 22.66 37.15 3.86
C SER A 334 23.95 36.39 3.45
N VAL A 335 23.92 35.06 3.37
CA VAL A 335 25.09 34.25 2.99
C VAL A 335 25.21 34.16 1.47
N LEU A 336 24.09 34.21 0.74
CA LEU A 336 24.05 34.09 -0.72
C LEU A 336 24.77 35.22 -1.46
N SER A 337 24.93 36.38 -0.84
CA SER A 337 25.62 37.55 -1.42
C SER A 337 27.16 37.48 -1.36
N GLU A 338 27.74 36.57 -0.56
CA GLU A 338 29.21 36.47 -0.36
C GLU A 338 29.81 35.16 -0.93
N LEU A 339 29.06 34.44 -1.77
CA LEU A 339 29.41 33.10 -2.26
C LEU A 339 30.11 33.10 -3.63
N ASP A 340 31.29 33.71 -3.73
CA ASP A 340 32.18 33.56 -4.90
C ASP A 340 32.64 32.09 -5.13
N LEU A 341 32.44 31.20 -4.14
CA LEU A 341 32.86 29.79 -4.11
C LEU A 341 31.87 28.79 -4.76
N LEU A 342 30.69 29.23 -5.23
CA LEU A 342 29.62 28.37 -5.76
C LEU A 342 29.62 28.17 -7.28
N ARG A 343 30.71 28.51 -7.99
CA ARG A 343 30.74 28.59 -9.47
C ARG A 343 30.44 27.31 -10.28
N HIS A 344 30.11 26.17 -9.67
CA HIS A 344 29.70 24.96 -10.42
C HIS A 344 28.60 24.18 -9.69
N ARG A 345 27.63 23.68 -10.48
CA ARG A 345 26.48 22.78 -10.18
C ARG A 345 26.39 22.32 -8.71
N LYS A 346 25.64 23.04 -7.88
CA LYS A 346 25.36 22.71 -6.47
C LYS A 346 23.89 22.95 -6.13
N VAL A 347 23.34 22.08 -5.26
CA VAL A 347 21.98 22.15 -4.68
C VAL A 347 22.09 22.89 -3.35
N VAL A 348 21.07 23.69 -3.01
CA VAL A 348 21.01 24.46 -1.76
C VAL A 348 19.77 24.06 -0.97
N ASP A 349 19.98 23.61 0.26
CA ASP A 349 18.89 23.26 1.19
C ASP A 349 18.68 24.40 2.20
N VAL A 350 17.44 24.84 2.33
CA VAL A 350 17.06 25.90 3.27
C VAL A 350 16.10 25.34 4.31
N LEU A 351 16.52 25.36 5.57
CA LEU A 351 15.66 25.07 6.71
C LEU A 351 15.13 26.39 7.31
N LYS A 352 13.81 26.60 7.28
CA LYS A 352 13.18 27.78 7.90
C LYS A 352 12.06 27.37 8.84
N HIS A 353 12.14 27.87 10.08
CA HIS A 353 11.03 27.82 11.02
C HIS A 353 10.12 29.02 10.76
N THR A 354 8.96 28.81 10.15
CA THR A 354 8.04 29.91 9.85
C THR A 354 6.58 29.46 9.77
N PRO A 355 5.62 30.30 10.22
CA PRO A 355 4.20 30.09 9.96
C PRO A 355 3.79 30.42 8.51
N SER A 356 4.66 31.05 7.72
CA SER A 356 4.36 31.49 6.35
C SER A 356 4.29 30.33 5.33
N THR A 357 3.62 30.58 4.20
CA THR A 357 3.47 29.58 3.11
C THR A 357 4.75 29.46 2.26
N GLY A 358 5.05 28.25 1.77
CA GLY A 358 6.26 28.00 0.97
C GLY A 358 6.34 28.73 -0.37
N LYS A 359 5.25 29.34 -0.86
CA LYS A 359 5.23 30.11 -2.12
C LYS A 359 5.94 31.46 -1.98
N THR A 360 5.57 32.26 -0.99
CA THR A 360 6.16 33.58 -0.71
C THR A 360 7.67 33.47 -0.45
N LEU A 361 8.09 32.40 0.22
CA LEU A 361 9.49 32.15 0.54
C LEU A 361 10.34 31.76 -0.68
N ARG A 362 9.74 31.04 -1.65
CA ARG A 362 10.41 30.72 -2.92
C ARG A 362 10.63 31.96 -3.77
N GLU A 363 9.68 32.89 -3.78
CA GLU A 363 9.81 34.19 -4.45
C GLU A 363 10.92 35.04 -3.80
N GLU A 364 10.99 35.05 -2.46
CA GLU A 364 12.06 35.73 -1.70
C GLU A 364 13.46 35.15 -1.99
N ILE A 365 13.59 33.82 -2.03
CA ILE A 365 14.87 33.15 -2.35
C ILE A 365 15.23 33.34 -3.83
N GLY A 366 14.26 33.20 -4.74
CA GLY A 366 14.47 33.38 -6.17
C GLY A 366 14.96 34.80 -6.50
N THR A 367 14.29 35.82 -5.96
CA THR A 367 14.70 37.22 -6.14
C THR A 367 16.11 37.49 -5.58
N THR A 368 16.50 36.81 -4.51
CA THR A 368 17.82 36.99 -3.90
C THR A 368 18.93 36.27 -4.68
N LEU A 369 18.67 35.06 -5.19
CA LEU A 369 19.59 34.35 -6.09
C LEU A 369 19.80 35.12 -7.40
N THR A 370 18.73 35.71 -7.95
CA THR A 370 18.83 36.57 -9.15
C THR A 370 19.68 37.81 -8.88
N LYS A 371 19.53 38.43 -7.70
CA LYS A 371 20.33 39.61 -7.30
C LYS A 371 21.80 39.28 -7.02
N SER A 372 22.12 38.08 -6.54
CA SER A 372 23.51 37.67 -6.24
C SER A 372 24.26 37.12 -7.46
N GLY A 373 23.60 36.89 -8.59
CA GLY A 373 24.23 36.35 -9.79
C GLY A 373 24.65 34.88 -9.70
N VAL A 374 24.21 34.16 -8.66
CA VAL A 374 24.56 32.75 -8.43
C VAL A 374 23.55 31.84 -9.13
N THR A 375 24.03 31.03 -10.08
CA THR A 375 23.22 29.99 -10.73
C THR A 375 23.28 28.69 -9.94
N VAL A 376 22.15 28.27 -9.36
CA VAL A 376 21.99 26.97 -8.66
C VAL A 376 21.14 26.01 -9.49
N GLN A 377 21.40 24.70 -9.38
CA GLN A 377 20.63 23.68 -10.11
C GLN A 377 19.24 23.43 -9.50
N GLY A 378 19.06 23.75 -8.23
CA GLY A 378 17.82 23.58 -7.49
C GLY A 378 17.96 24.12 -6.07
N VAL A 379 16.82 24.54 -5.51
CA VAL A 379 16.70 24.94 -4.10
C VAL A 379 15.60 24.10 -3.50
N ASP A 380 15.95 23.27 -2.52
CA ASP A 380 14.99 22.53 -1.72
C ASP A 380 14.78 23.26 -0.39
N LEU A 381 13.53 23.32 0.04
CA LEU A 381 13.16 24.08 1.23
C LEU A 381 12.35 23.21 2.18
N MET A 382 12.89 23.06 3.39
CA MET A 382 12.27 22.35 4.49
C MET A 382 11.69 23.37 5.46
N LEU A 383 10.36 23.39 5.56
CA LEU A 383 9.61 24.16 6.54
C LEU A 383 9.33 23.28 7.75
N SER A 384 9.96 23.59 8.87
CA SER A 384 9.62 22.96 10.13
C SER A 384 8.61 23.81 10.88
N ARG A 385 7.61 23.14 11.45
CA ARG A 385 6.65 23.72 12.37
C ARG A 385 6.67 22.88 13.65
N PRO A 386 6.58 23.50 14.83
CA PRO A 386 6.58 22.76 16.09
C PRO A 386 5.51 21.68 16.09
N SER A 387 5.88 20.45 16.46
CA SER A 387 4.96 19.31 16.61
C SER A 387 4.25 18.87 15.31
N HIS A 388 4.78 19.26 14.14
CA HIS A 388 4.27 18.83 12.84
C HIS A 388 5.42 18.29 11.97
N PRO A 389 5.14 17.34 11.06
CA PRO A 389 6.16 16.83 10.15
C PRO A 389 6.75 17.95 9.28
N PRO A 390 8.04 17.83 8.88
CA PRO A 390 8.69 18.84 8.06
C PRO A 390 8.01 18.89 6.70
N LEU A 391 7.62 20.09 6.27
CA LEU A 391 7.01 20.33 4.99
C LEU A 391 8.09 20.68 3.96
N TYR A 392 8.30 19.81 2.98
CA TYR A 392 9.20 20.06 1.87
C TYR A 392 8.46 20.76 0.73
N THR A 393 9.08 21.78 0.12
CA THR A 393 8.46 22.55 -0.97
C THR A 393 8.44 21.83 -2.32
N GLN A 394 9.38 20.90 -2.53
CA GLN A 394 9.44 20.03 -3.69
C GLN A 394 9.51 18.58 -3.17
N TYR A 395 10.70 18.08 -2.84
CA TYR A 395 10.89 16.77 -2.23
C TYR A 395 12.02 16.84 -1.18
N ASP A 396 12.16 15.82 -0.33
CA ASP A 396 13.38 15.61 0.45
C ASP A 396 14.57 15.44 -0.54
N PHE A 397 15.71 16.09 -0.28
CA PHE A 397 16.95 16.01 -1.09
C PHE A 397 17.34 14.56 -1.43
N SER A 398 17.02 13.62 -0.54
CA SER A 398 17.27 12.20 -0.77
C SER A 398 16.15 11.47 -1.51
N ALA A 399 14.91 11.98 -1.49
CA ALA A 399 13.76 11.34 -2.12
C ALA A 399 13.86 11.33 -3.64
N LYS A 400 14.33 12.41 -4.28
CA LYS A 400 14.47 12.50 -5.73
C LYS A 400 15.33 11.36 -6.31
N GLU A 401 16.42 11.05 -5.64
CA GLU A 401 17.33 9.96 -6.01
C GLU A 401 16.82 8.60 -5.52
N LYS A 402 16.44 8.49 -4.23
CA LYS A 402 15.97 7.22 -3.64
C LYS A 402 14.71 6.66 -4.32
N LEU A 403 13.85 7.54 -4.82
CA LEU A 403 12.59 7.20 -5.50
C LEU A 403 12.66 7.34 -7.02
N GLU A 404 13.87 7.56 -7.54
CA GLU A 404 14.16 7.57 -8.98
C GLU A 404 13.21 8.49 -9.78
N LEU A 405 12.92 9.67 -9.23
CA LEU A 405 11.97 10.61 -9.86
C LEU A 405 12.46 11.10 -11.22
N TYR A 406 13.77 11.06 -11.45
CA TYR A 406 14.37 11.35 -12.76
C TYR A 406 13.95 10.39 -13.88
N ARG A 407 13.38 9.21 -13.54
CA ARG A 407 12.86 8.25 -14.53
C ARG A 407 11.43 8.57 -14.96
N LEU A 408 10.75 9.48 -14.27
CA LEU A 408 9.41 9.90 -14.66
C LEU A 408 9.44 10.65 -16.01
N PRO A 409 8.36 10.60 -16.80
CA PRO A 409 8.23 11.43 -17.99
C PRO A 409 8.39 12.92 -17.67
N ALA A 410 8.88 13.70 -18.63
CA ALA A 410 9.14 15.14 -18.43
C ALA A 410 7.86 15.94 -18.10
N GLU A 411 6.71 15.55 -18.66
CA GLU A 411 5.42 16.22 -18.50
C GLU A 411 4.53 15.47 -17.49
N VAL A 412 4.99 15.40 -16.23
CA VAL A 412 4.26 14.71 -15.17
C VAL A 412 3.64 15.71 -14.19
N GLU A 413 2.39 15.45 -13.81
CA GLU A 413 1.64 16.22 -12.81
C GLU A 413 1.79 15.54 -11.44
N ASP A 414 2.25 16.25 -10.43
CA ASP A 414 2.24 15.76 -9.04
C ASP A 414 0.81 15.86 -8.49
N VAL A 415 0.21 14.70 -8.22
CA VAL A 415 -1.17 14.56 -7.72
C VAL A 415 -1.19 14.03 -6.29
N SER A 416 -0.07 14.13 -5.57
CA SER A 416 0.04 13.68 -4.18
C SER A 416 -0.93 14.47 -3.29
N VAL A 417 -1.98 13.80 -2.79
CA VAL A 417 -3.13 14.45 -2.14
C VAL A 417 -2.83 14.95 -0.72
N SER A 418 -1.74 14.51 -0.09
CA SER A 418 -1.33 15.02 1.23
C SER A 418 0.17 14.89 1.48
N THR A 419 0.71 15.79 2.28
CA THR A 419 2.08 15.69 2.83
C THR A 419 2.23 14.55 3.86
N SER A 420 1.16 13.81 4.11
CA SER A 420 1.07 12.73 5.11
C SER A 420 0.97 11.33 4.51
N SER A 421 0.71 11.17 3.21
CA SER A 421 0.71 9.84 2.57
C SER A 421 2.15 9.33 2.41
N PRO A 422 2.44 8.04 2.70
CA PRO A 422 3.75 7.46 2.43
C PRO A 422 4.01 7.22 0.94
N TYR A 423 3.03 7.54 0.09
CA TYR A 423 3.05 7.38 -1.36
C TYR A 423 3.14 8.76 -2.03
N MET A 424 4.02 8.87 -3.01
CA MET A 424 4.06 10.01 -3.92
C MET A 424 3.43 9.61 -5.25
N LEU A 425 2.47 10.40 -5.73
CA LEU A 425 1.67 10.07 -6.90
C LEU A 425 1.90 11.08 -8.02
N PHE A 426 2.06 10.54 -9.21
CA PHE A 426 2.43 11.30 -10.39
C PHE A 426 1.56 10.87 -11.56
N LYS A 427 0.79 11.81 -12.13
CA LYS A 427 -0.10 11.57 -13.27
C LYS A 427 0.57 12.02 -14.57
N HIS A 428 0.53 11.18 -15.59
CA HIS A 428 1.01 11.52 -16.93
C HIS A 428 -0.02 11.12 -17.98
N ASN A 429 -0.22 11.97 -18.98
CA ASN A 429 -1.06 11.67 -20.13
C ASN A 429 -0.21 11.20 -21.30
N ASP A 430 -0.27 9.90 -21.58
CA ASP A 430 0.48 9.24 -22.64
C ASP A 430 -0.44 9.08 -23.86
N HIS A 431 -0.55 10.15 -24.66
CA HIS A 431 -1.35 10.20 -25.90
C HIS A 431 -2.83 9.79 -25.73
N GLY A 432 -3.44 10.19 -24.61
CA GLY A 432 -4.86 9.94 -24.29
C GLY A 432 -5.10 8.66 -23.48
N VAL A 433 -4.06 8.11 -22.86
CA VAL A 433 -4.15 7.12 -21.78
C VAL A 433 -3.48 7.74 -20.55
N LEU A 434 -4.18 7.78 -19.42
CA LEU A 434 -3.64 8.31 -18.18
C LEU A 434 -2.89 7.23 -17.41
N ARG A 435 -1.69 7.57 -16.94
CA ARG A 435 -0.84 6.69 -16.14
C ARG A 435 -0.59 7.34 -14.79
N ILE A 436 -0.78 6.57 -13.72
CA ILE A 436 -0.37 6.95 -12.37
C ILE A 436 0.91 6.21 -12.01
N PHE A 437 1.97 6.96 -11.72
CA PHE A 437 3.20 6.46 -11.13
C PHE A 437 3.16 6.69 -9.63
N VAL A 438 3.23 5.62 -8.86
CA VAL A 438 3.33 5.65 -7.40
C VAL A 438 4.78 5.38 -7.00
N ARG A 439 5.31 6.19 -6.09
CA ARG A 439 6.64 6.04 -5.51
C ARG A 439 6.53 5.91 -4.00
N CYS A 440 7.13 4.87 -3.42
CA CYS A 440 7.13 4.63 -1.99
C CYS A 440 8.51 4.20 -1.50
N LEU A 441 8.96 4.78 -0.39
CA LEU A 441 10.15 4.35 0.33
C LEU A 441 9.73 3.57 1.57
N LEU A 442 9.93 2.26 1.56
CA LEU A 442 9.71 1.43 2.74
C LEU A 442 10.89 1.59 3.70
N ARG A 443 10.69 2.40 4.74
CA ARG A 443 11.64 2.58 5.83
C ARG A 443 11.53 1.43 6.84
N ASP A 444 12.61 1.21 7.59
CA ASP A 444 12.66 0.28 8.72
C ASP A 444 12.22 -1.15 8.36
N VAL A 445 12.90 -1.73 7.37
CA VAL A 445 12.72 -3.14 6.97
C VAL A 445 13.27 -4.08 8.06
N ALA A 446 14.28 -3.63 8.79
CA ALA A 446 14.97 -4.35 9.87
C ALA A 446 14.02 -4.75 11.01
N SER A 447 13.17 -3.83 11.49
CA SER A 447 12.25 -4.11 12.60
C SER A 447 11.26 -5.23 12.29
N ALA A 448 10.87 -5.41 11.03
CA ALA A 448 10.03 -6.52 10.59
C ALA A 448 10.78 -7.87 10.56
N LEU A 449 12.11 -7.86 10.63
CA LEU A 449 12.97 -9.03 10.68
C LEU A 449 13.39 -9.40 12.10
N ILE A 450 13.16 -8.52 13.09
CA ILE A 450 13.40 -8.79 14.50
C ILE A 450 12.23 -9.64 15.01
N VAL A 451 12.42 -10.95 14.97
CA VAL A 451 11.46 -11.94 15.48
C VAL A 451 11.45 -11.87 17.00
N ASP A 452 10.28 -11.65 17.59
CA ASP A 452 10.07 -11.89 19.02
C ASP A 452 10.34 -13.37 19.30
N LYS A 453 11.13 -13.72 20.33
CA LYS A 453 11.66 -15.09 20.55
C LYS A 453 10.56 -16.17 20.65
N TYR A 454 9.31 -15.76 20.80
CA TYR A 454 8.12 -16.60 20.95
C TYR A 454 7.24 -16.70 19.69
N SER A 455 7.55 -15.96 18.62
CA SER A 455 6.78 -15.98 17.37
C SER A 455 7.20 -17.17 16.48
N ARG A 456 6.23 -17.99 16.07
CA ARG A 456 6.44 -19.07 15.09
C ARG A 456 6.56 -18.57 13.63
N THR A 457 6.38 -17.28 13.39
CA THR A 457 6.34 -16.70 12.04
C THR A 457 7.76 -16.36 11.56
N SER A 458 8.15 -16.87 10.39
CA SER A 458 9.46 -16.54 9.82
C SER A 458 9.54 -15.04 9.49
N SER A 459 10.73 -14.44 9.68
CA SER A 459 11.02 -13.05 9.31
C SER A 459 10.70 -12.72 7.85
N LEU A 460 10.78 -13.71 6.96
CA LEU A 460 10.44 -13.56 5.54
C LEU A 460 8.93 -13.39 5.31
N GLU A 461 8.08 -14.11 6.05
CA GLU A 461 6.62 -13.95 5.93
C GLU A 461 6.16 -12.61 6.51
N LEU A 462 6.79 -12.12 7.57
CA LEU A 462 6.54 -10.77 8.10
C LEU A 462 6.88 -9.68 7.07
N LEU A 463 8.04 -9.80 6.41
CA LEU A 463 8.45 -8.88 5.36
C LEU A 463 7.52 -8.96 4.14
N LYS A 464 7.13 -10.15 3.72
CA LYS A 464 6.16 -10.37 2.65
C LYS A 464 4.83 -9.69 2.96
N ASN A 465 4.29 -9.89 4.16
CA ASN A 465 3.04 -9.23 4.59
C ASN A 465 3.17 -7.71 4.60
N LYS A 466 4.31 -7.17 5.07
CA LYS A 466 4.58 -5.73 5.03
C LYS A 466 4.63 -5.19 3.59
N ILE A 467 5.23 -5.93 2.65
CA ILE A 467 5.27 -5.56 1.23
C ILE A 467 3.86 -5.62 0.61
N ILE A 468 3.08 -6.66 0.89
CA ILE A 468 1.69 -6.79 0.42
C ILE A 468 0.86 -5.60 0.89
N ASP A 469 0.98 -5.23 2.16
CA ASP A 469 0.26 -4.11 2.74
C ASP A 469 0.60 -2.77 2.08
N VAL A 470 1.87 -2.55 1.76
CA VAL A 470 2.31 -1.33 1.07
C VAL A 470 1.85 -1.32 -0.40
N LEU A 471 1.84 -2.47 -1.06
CA LEU A 471 1.34 -2.58 -2.43
C LEU A 471 -0.18 -2.39 -2.48
N ASP A 472 -0.93 -2.96 -1.53
CA ASP A 472 -2.37 -2.75 -1.39
C ASP A 472 -2.70 -1.27 -1.12
N GLY A 473 -1.94 -0.61 -0.25
CA GLY A 473 -2.05 0.83 -0.03
C GLY A 473 -1.77 1.66 -1.30
N ALA A 474 -0.69 1.35 -2.03
CA ALA A 474 -0.36 2.01 -3.29
C ALA A 474 -1.44 1.82 -4.37
N CYS A 475 -1.97 0.61 -4.53
CA CYS A 475 -3.10 0.32 -5.40
C CYS A 475 -4.35 1.10 -4.98
N GLY A 476 -4.57 1.23 -3.67
CA GLY A 476 -5.61 2.06 -3.10
C GLY A 476 -5.50 3.53 -3.48
N GLU A 477 -4.32 4.12 -3.36
CA GLU A 477 -4.05 5.51 -3.78
C GLU A 477 -4.30 5.73 -5.27
N ILE A 478 -3.92 4.77 -6.12
CA ILE A 478 -4.25 4.81 -7.56
C ILE A 478 -5.76 4.88 -7.77
N ARG A 479 -6.53 4.02 -7.09
CA ARG A 479 -7.99 3.99 -7.20
C ARG A 479 -8.63 5.31 -6.75
N VAL A 480 -8.21 5.83 -5.60
CA VAL A 480 -8.68 7.12 -5.06
C VAL A 480 -8.37 8.26 -6.03
N CYS A 481 -7.13 8.32 -6.53
CA CYS A 481 -6.71 9.33 -7.49
C CYS A 481 -7.48 9.23 -8.81
N SER A 482 -7.69 8.03 -9.36
CA SER A 482 -8.44 7.85 -10.59
C SER A 482 -9.91 8.23 -10.44
N ALA A 483 -10.53 7.92 -9.30
CA ALA A 483 -11.93 8.24 -9.04
C ALA A 483 -12.16 9.75 -8.75
N ALA A 484 -11.15 10.43 -8.20
CA ALA A 484 -11.21 11.89 -8.00
C ALA A 484 -11.18 12.67 -9.32
N ASP A 485 -10.55 12.15 -10.36
CA ASP A 485 -10.49 12.77 -11.68
C ASP A 485 -11.81 12.55 -12.46
N LYS A 486 -12.82 13.35 -12.10
CA LYS A 486 -14.14 13.34 -12.78
C LYS A 486 -14.14 14.03 -14.13
N VAL A 487 -13.04 14.69 -14.52
CA VAL A 487 -12.95 15.52 -15.73
C VAL A 487 -12.41 14.71 -16.89
N SER A 488 -11.44 13.83 -16.62
CA SER A 488 -10.86 12.99 -17.66
C SER A 488 -11.82 11.89 -18.11
N LYS A 489 -12.02 11.81 -19.43
CA LYS A 489 -12.67 10.66 -20.08
C LYS A 489 -11.65 9.60 -20.54
N ALA A 490 -10.36 9.85 -20.34
CA ALA A 490 -9.30 8.95 -20.77
C ALA A 490 -9.18 7.75 -19.81
N PRO A 491 -8.86 6.56 -20.34
CA PRO A 491 -8.65 5.38 -19.51
C PRO A 491 -7.41 5.54 -18.64
N TYR A 492 -7.50 5.09 -17.39
CA TYR A 492 -6.35 4.88 -16.51
C TYR A 492 -5.79 3.49 -16.74
N ASP A 493 -4.59 3.40 -17.30
CA ASP A 493 -3.97 2.11 -17.64
C ASP A 493 -2.44 2.23 -17.60
N CYS A 494 -1.73 1.10 -17.55
CA CYS A 494 -0.27 1.04 -17.47
C CYS A 494 0.30 1.85 -16.27
N ASN A 495 -0.45 1.84 -15.15
CA ASN A 495 -0.02 2.40 -13.88
C ASN A 495 1.24 1.68 -13.38
N HIS A 496 2.07 2.37 -12.60
CA HIS A 496 3.37 1.84 -12.19
C HIS A 496 3.66 2.15 -10.73
N ILE A 497 3.95 1.12 -9.93
CA ILE A 497 4.36 1.27 -8.52
C ILE A 497 5.87 0.99 -8.42
N LEU A 498 6.64 1.93 -7.86
CA LEU A 498 8.02 1.71 -7.44
C LEU A 498 8.07 1.66 -5.92
N LEU A 499 8.44 0.50 -5.38
CA LEU A 499 8.71 0.30 -3.97
C LEU A 499 10.23 0.23 -3.75
N ARG A 500 10.79 1.23 -3.08
CA ARG A 500 12.20 1.21 -2.66
C ARG A 500 12.30 0.69 -1.24
N LEU A 501 13.08 -0.37 -1.04
CA LEU A 501 13.43 -0.83 0.31
C LEU A 501 14.58 0.03 0.85
N GLY A 502 14.41 0.57 2.05
CA GLY A 502 15.49 1.26 2.77
C GLY A 502 16.69 0.35 2.99
N TYR A 503 17.90 0.91 2.92
CA TYR A 503 19.13 0.16 3.15
C TYR A 503 19.24 -0.29 4.61
N ASP A 504 19.53 -1.58 4.82
CA ASP A 504 19.81 -2.15 6.14
C ASP A 504 21.13 -2.96 6.07
N PRO A 505 22.14 -2.60 6.88
CA PRO A 505 23.41 -3.32 6.95
C PRO A 505 23.26 -4.81 7.32
N GLN A 506 22.28 -5.18 8.14
CA GLN A 506 22.05 -6.57 8.59
C GLN A 506 21.47 -7.43 7.46
N LEU A 507 20.64 -6.83 6.61
CA LEU A 507 20.18 -7.46 5.38
C LEU A 507 21.35 -7.74 4.42
N SER A 508 22.35 -6.86 4.34
CA SER A 508 23.49 -7.05 3.43
C SER A 508 24.48 -8.14 3.87
N THR A 509 24.62 -8.39 5.17
CA THR A 509 25.60 -9.35 5.72
C THR A 509 25.07 -10.79 5.78
N GLN A 510 23.74 -10.99 5.80
CA GLN A 510 23.13 -12.33 5.68
C GLN A 510 22.66 -12.69 4.26
N ALA A 511 22.51 -11.70 3.37
CA ALA A 511 21.97 -11.91 2.02
C ALA A 511 23.06 -12.12 0.96
N GLY A 512 23.55 -13.36 0.86
CA GLY A 512 23.87 -13.90 -0.46
C GLY A 512 22.61 -13.87 -1.35
N GLY A 513 22.75 -13.94 -2.69
CA GLY A 513 21.66 -13.80 -3.68
C GLY A 513 20.37 -14.62 -3.46
N THR A 514 20.35 -15.52 -2.48
CA THR A 514 19.20 -16.25 -1.94
C THR A 514 18.08 -15.34 -1.40
N LEU A 515 18.38 -14.23 -0.70
CA LEU A 515 17.33 -13.33 -0.18
C LEU A 515 16.62 -12.59 -1.31
N LEU A 516 17.37 -12.08 -2.29
CA LEU A 516 16.80 -11.44 -3.48
C LEU A 516 15.91 -12.41 -4.25
N LYS A 517 16.38 -13.65 -4.51
CA LYS A 517 15.53 -14.69 -5.12
C LYS A 517 14.27 -14.98 -4.30
N ARG A 518 14.37 -14.98 -2.96
CA ARG A 518 13.23 -15.15 -2.04
C ARG A 518 12.28 -13.96 -2.06
N LEU A 519 12.78 -12.73 -2.11
CA LEU A 519 11.97 -11.50 -2.24
C LEU A 519 11.30 -11.41 -3.61
N SER A 520 12.00 -11.72 -4.70
CA SER A 520 11.43 -11.83 -6.04
C SER A 520 10.35 -12.91 -6.09
N ARG A 521 10.56 -14.06 -5.42
CA ARG A 521 9.55 -15.12 -5.32
C ARG A 521 8.36 -14.68 -4.46
N ALA A 522 8.59 -14.05 -3.32
CA ALA A 522 7.53 -13.53 -2.46
C ALA A 522 6.68 -12.49 -3.21
N ALA A 523 7.33 -11.51 -3.85
CA ALA A 523 6.65 -10.48 -4.64
C ALA A 523 5.90 -11.07 -5.84
N ARG A 524 6.44 -12.08 -6.54
CA ARG A 524 5.73 -12.84 -7.59
C ARG A 524 4.51 -13.58 -7.05
N ASN A 525 4.64 -14.22 -5.88
CA ASN A 525 3.56 -14.95 -5.22
C ASN A 525 2.48 -14.01 -4.63
N CYS A 526 2.79 -12.75 -4.33
CA CYS A 526 1.80 -11.78 -3.87
C CYS A 526 0.69 -11.53 -4.91
N TRP A 527 1.00 -11.73 -6.19
CA TRP A 527 0.07 -11.48 -7.30
C TRP A 527 -0.45 -12.75 -7.98
N SER A 528 0.11 -13.92 -7.70
CA SER A 528 -0.33 -15.20 -8.30
C SER A 528 -1.71 -15.66 -7.83
N ASN A 529 -2.21 -15.13 -6.71
CA ASN A 529 -3.54 -15.44 -6.17
C ASN A 529 -4.63 -14.41 -6.55
N THR A 530 -4.27 -13.38 -7.32
CA THR A 530 -5.24 -12.43 -7.87
C THR A 530 -5.32 -12.70 -9.36
N GLU A 531 -6.52 -12.87 -9.91
CA GLU A 531 -6.79 -13.11 -11.34
C GLU A 531 -6.35 -11.96 -12.28
N SER A 532 -5.60 -10.98 -11.76
CA SER A 532 -5.16 -9.78 -12.46
C SER A 532 -3.73 -9.92 -12.99
N TYR A 533 -3.61 -9.95 -14.32
CA TYR A 533 -2.36 -9.97 -15.11
C TYR A 533 -1.34 -8.90 -14.68
N SER A 534 -0.53 -9.18 -13.66
CA SER A 534 0.45 -8.21 -13.15
C SER A 534 1.84 -8.85 -13.17
N ARG A 535 2.71 -8.34 -14.05
CA ARG A 535 4.10 -8.76 -14.10
C ARG A 535 4.88 -8.02 -13.01
N VAL A 536 5.31 -8.76 -11.99
CA VAL A 536 6.17 -8.22 -10.93
C VAL A 536 7.62 -8.21 -11.41
N LEU A 537 8.17 -7.00 -11.53
CA LEU A 537 9.53 -6.71 -11.93
C LEU A 537 10.44 -6.62 -10.69
N CYS A 538 11.41 -7.54 -10.57
CA CYS A 538 12.48 -7.40 -9.59
C CYS A 538 13.81 -7.26 -10.34
N LEU A 539 14.38 -6.04 -10.31
CA LEU A 539 15.66 -5.75 -10.95
C LEU A 539 16.77 -5.80 -9.90
N GLN A 540 17.79 -6.63 -10.15
CA GLN A 540 19.03 -6.61 -9.39
C GLN A 540 20.05 -5.79 -10.20
N SER A 541 20.57 -4.71 -9.62
CA SER A 541 21.62 -3.91 -10.23
C SER A 541 22.96 -4.25 -9.61
N CYS A 542 23.81 -4.96 -10.35
CA CYS A 542 25.23 -5.08 -10.04
C CYS A 542 25.99 -4.06 -10.92
N GLY A 543 26.09 -2.80 -10.46
CA GLY A 543 26.70 -1.72 -11.26
C GLY A 543 25.68 -0.89 -12.04
N ARG A 544 26.07 -0.30 -13.19
CA ARG A 544 25.25 0.66 -13.98
C ARG A 544 24.30 0.02 -15.01
N GLN A 545 24.42 -1.28 -15.26
CA GLN A 545 23.64 -2.01 -16.27
C GLN A 545 22.66 -2.97 -15.60
N VAL A 546 21.52 -3.16 -16.25
CA VAL A 546 20.50 -4.14 -15.84
C VAL A 546 20.89 -5.51 -16.39
N ASP A 547 21.20 -6.47 -15.51
CA ASP A 547 21.36 -7.87 -15.91
C ASP A 547 19.99 -8.44 -16.29
N ALA A 548 19.80 -8.70 -17.58
CA ALA A 548 18.56 -9.27 -18.11
C ALA A 548 18.50 -10.78 -17.82
N HIS A 549 18.03 -11.15 -16.63
CA HIS A 549 17.86 -12.56 -16.25
C HIS A 549 16.59 -13.23 -16.81
N HIS A 550 15.79 -12.58 -17.67
CA HIS A 550 14.52 -13.13 -18.16
C HIS A 550 14.18 -12.68 -19.60
N GLN A 551 13.62 -13.59 -20.41
CA GLN A 551 13.32 -13.37 -21.84
C GLN A 551 12.24 -12.31 -22.11
N GLY A 552 11.37 -12.02 -21.12
CA GLY A 552 10.43 -10.89 -21.19
C GLY A 552 11.10 -9.50 -21.21
N TYR A 553 12.43 -9.44 -21.03
CA TYR A 553 13.20 -8.21 -20.90
C TYR A 553 14.28 -8.05 -21.97
N ALA A 554 14.18 -8.75 -23.11
CA ALA A 554 15.03 -8.47 -24.27
C ALA A 554 15.01 -6.97 -24.67
N ARG A 555 13.89 -6.27 -24.39
CA ARG A 555 13.74 -4.82 -24.65
C ARG A 555 14.48 -3.90 -23.67
N LEU A 556 14.85 -4.38 -22.48
CA LEU A 556 15.60 -3.59 -21.48
C LEU A 556 17.05 -4.10 -21.32
N ALA A 557 17.42 -5.16 -22.02
CA ALA A 557 18.77 -5.69 -22.02
C ALA A 557 19.74 -4.64 -22.61
N GLY A 558 20.78 -4.30 -21.86
CA GLY A 558 21.76 -3.27 -22.26
C GLY A 558 21.38 -1.83 -21.90
N GLU A 559 20.15 -1.60 -21.43
CA GLU A 559 19.72 -0.29 -20.94
C GLU A 559 20.36 0.03 -19.58
N THR A 560 20.49 1.34 -19.30
CA THR A 560 21.02 1.80 -18.01
C THR A 560 19.91 1.87 -16.96
N ILE A 561 20.27 1.74 -15.68
CA ILE A 561 19.32 1.96 -14.57
C ILE A 561 18.69 3.36 -14.54
N TYR A 562 19.29 4.31 -15.26
CA TYR A 562 18.81 5.68 -15.37
C TYR A 562 17.81 5.90 -16.51
N ALA A 563 17.51 4.86 -17.30
CA ALA A 563 16.60 4.97 -18.42
C ALA A 563 15.22 5.45 -17.94
N PRO A 564 14.66 6.51 -18.57
CA PRO A 564 13.33 6.99 -18.25
C PRO A 564 12.27 5.95 -18.59
N HIS A 565 11.10 6.08 -17.99
CA HIS A 565 9.95 5.28 -18.38
C HIS A 565 9.57 5.57 -19.84
N HIS A 566 9.53 4.51 -20.63
CA HIS A 566 9.08 4.58 -22.02
C HIS A 566 7.59 4.98 -22.09
N SER A 567 7.27 5.77 -23.11
CA SER A 567 5.88 6.03 -23.52
C SER A 567 5.20 4.74 -23.99
N ILE A 568 3.88 4.70 -23.92
CA ILE A 568 3.08 3.58 -24.38
C ILE A 568 3.20 3.49 -25.91
N HIS A 569 3.88 2.46 -26.42
CA HIS A 569 4.09 2.29 -27.88
C HIS A 569 2.80 1.96 -28.65
N GLN A 570 1.84 1.25 -28.05
CA GLN A 570 0.58 0.82 -28.67
C GLN A 570 -0.63 1.39 -27.94
N VAL A 571 -0.73 2.73 -27.90
CA VAL A 571 -1.78 3.47 -27.19
C VAL A 571 -3.18 3.05 -27.64
N GLN A 572 -3.37 2.80 -28.94
CA GLN A 572 -4.65 2.39 -29.49
C GLN A 572 -5.08 0.99 -28.99
N VAL A 573 -4.13 0.07 -28.82
CA VAL A 573 -4.42 -1.25 -28.24
C VAL A 573 -4.90 -1.11 -26.80
N GLN A 574 -4.29 -0.22 -25.99
CA GLN A 574 -4.75 0.01 -24.62
C GLN A 574 -6.14 0.63 -24.56
N LYS A 575 -6.46 1.56 -25.48
CA LYS A 575 -7.83 2.09 -25.60
C LYS A 575 -8.85 1.00 -25.95
N LYS A 576 -8.51 0.09 -26.86
CA LYS A 576 -9.34 -1.08 -27.20
C LYS A 576 -9.50 -2.03 -26.01
N ARG A 577 -8.42 -2.31 -25.26
CA ARG A 577 -8.49 -3.09 -24.00
C ARG A 577 -9.44 -2.48 -22.99
N PHE A 578 -9.33 -1.18 -22.77
CA PHE A 578 -10.23 -0.48 -21.87
C PHE A 578 -11.70 -0.57 -22.32
N GLN A 579 -11.99 -0.46 -23.63
CA GLN A 579 -13.34 -0.60 -24.16
C GLN A 579 -13.92 -2.01 -23.91
N ALA A 580 -13.13 -3.06 -24.17
CA ALA A 580 -13.54 -4.44 -23.89
C ALA A 580 -13.82 -4.65 -22.39
N ASN A 581 -12.88 -4.24 -21.53
CA ASN A 581 -12.99 -4.39 -20.08
C ASN A 581 -14.21 -3.64 -19.52
N LYS A 582 -14.54 -2.47 -20.07
CA LYS A 582 -15.72 -1.69 -19.67
C LYS A 582 -17.05 -2.44 -19.90
N ILE A 583 -17.08 -3.37 -20.86
CA ILE A 583 -18.24 -4.20 -21.18
C ILE A 583 -18.16 -5.57 -20.45
N GLY A 584 -17.14 -5.78 -19.61
CA GLY A 584 -16.96 -7.01 -18.84
C GLY A 584 -16.40 -8.17 -19.67
N THR A 585 -15.65 -7.87 -20.74
CA THR A 585 -15.00 -8.90 -21.57
C THR A 585 -13.53 -8.58 -21.82
N THR A 586 -12.76 -9.59 -22.21
CA THR A 586 -11.33 -9.43 -22.48
C THR A 586 -11.09 -9.04 -23.92
N TYR A 587 -10.11 -8.17 -24.15
CA TYR A 587 -9.75 -7.78 -25.51
C TYR A 587 -9.19 -8.96 -26.30
N VAL A 588 -9.65 -9.06 -27.54
CA VAL A 588 -9.50 -10.23 -28.39
C VAL A 588 -8.04 -10.63 -28.64
N TYR A 589 -7.12 -9.68 -28.79
CA TYR A 589 -5.70 -10.00 -28.99
C TYR A 589 -4.97 -10.48 -27.74
N ASP A 590 -5.61 -10.46 -26.58
CA ASP A 590 -5.02 -11.01 -25.34
C ASP A 590 -5.28 -12.52 -25.22
N TYR A 591 -6.29 -13.09 -25.92
CA TYR A 591 -6.65 -14.51 -25.85
C TYR A 591 -5.47 -15.47 -25.99
N PRO A 592 -4.52 -15.33 -26.93
CA PRO A 592 -3.37 -16.23 -27.01
C PRO A 592 -2.66 -16.38 -25.66
N LEU A 593 -2.39 -15.28 -24.97
CA LEU A 593 -1.73 -15.31 -23.67
C LEU A 593 -2.64 -15.89 -22.57
N ILE A 594 -3.95 -15.68 -22.63
CA ILE A 594 -4.93 -16.30 -21.71
C ILE A 594 -4.89 -17.82 -21.85
N PHE A 595 -4.88 -18.35 -23.07
CA PHE A 595 -4.72 -19.77 -23.32
C PHE A 595 -3.39 -20.28 -22.77
N GLY A 596 -2.29 -19.57 -23.03
CA GLY A 596 -0.98 -19.90 -22.45
C GLY A 596 -1.00 -19.97 -20.92
N GLN A 597 -1.69 -19.02 -20.26
CA GLN A 597 -1.82 -18.99 -18.80
C GLN A 597 -2.69 -20.15 -18.29
N ALA A 598 -3.79 -20.46 -18.98
CA ALA A 598 -4.63 -21.60 -18.63
C ALA A 598 -3.86 -22.93 -18.72
N VAL A 599 -3.04 -23.09 -19.77
CA VAL A 599 -2.18 -24.27 -19.95
C VAL A 599 -1.09 -24.34 -18.88
N LEU A 600 -0.44 -23.22 -18.55
CA LEU A 600 0.51 -23.15 -17.43
C LEU A 600 -0.17 -23.60 -16.12
N ASN A 601 -1.38 -23.12 -15.85
CA ASN A 601 -2.13 -23.54 -14.65
C ASN A 601 -2.45 -25.04 -14.65
N LEU A 602 -2.71 -25.65 -15.82
CA LEU A 602 -2.88 -27.10 -15.93
C LEU A 602 -1.60 -27.85 -15.56
N TRP A 603 -0.43 -27.38 -16.03
CA TRP A 603 0.87 -27.95 -15.63
C TRP A 603 1.14 -27.82 -14.13
N LEU A 604 0.82 -26.67 -13.53
CA LEU A 604 1.00 -26.44 -12.10
C LEU A 604 0.07 -27.34 -11.28
N ARG A 605 -1.19 -27.47 -11.67
CA ARG A 605 -2.13 -28.42 -11.05
C ARG A 605 -1.65 -29.86 -11.17
N PHE A 606 -1.17 -30.26 -12.35
CA PHE A 606 -0.62 -31.61 -12.55
C PHE A 606 0.54 -31.90 -11.60
N LYS A 607 1.46 -30.94 -11.44
CA LYS A 607 2.56 -31.03 -10.48
C LYS A 607 2.09 -31.22 -9.04
N GLU A 608 0.98 -30.59 -8.65
CA GLU A 608 0.41 -30.69 -7.30
C GLU A 608 -0.35 -32.02 -7.10
N THR A 609 -1.14 -32.45 -8.09
CA THR A 609 -1.99 -33.64 -7.98
C THR A 609 -1.24 -34.96 -8.17
N ASP A 610 -0.22 -34.98 -9.03
CA ASP A 610 0.61 -36.16 -9.33
C ASP A 610 2.09 -35.77 -9.54
N PRO A 611 2.83 -35.55 -8.44
CA PRO A 611 4.22 -35.10 -8.51
C PRO A 611 5.19 -36.08 -9.19
N GLU A 612 4.94 -37.39 -9.06
CA GLU A 612 5.84 -38.43 -9.59
C GLU A 612 5.77 -38.48 -11.12
N SER A 613 4.56 -38.57 -11.69
CA SER A 613 4.37 -38.53 -13.14
C SER A 613 4.81 -37.19 -13.73
N TYR A 614 4.56 -36.09 -13.02
CA TYR A 614 5.06 -34.77 -13.41
C TYR A 614 6.58 -34.78 -13.54
N GLN A 615 7.31 -35.30 -12.56
CA GLN A 615 8.77 -35.26 -12.56
C GLN A 615 9.35 -36.08 -13.73
N GLN A 616 8.81 -37.28 -13.97
CA GLN A 616 9.20 -38.12 -15.11
C GLN A 616 8.97 -37.41 -16.43
N LEU A 617 7.80 -36.79 -16.60
CA LEU A 617 7.48 -36.07 -17.82
C LEU A 617 8.35 -34.82 -17.97
N PHE A 618 8.54 -34.07 -16.89
CA PHE A 618 9.34 -32.85 -16.86
C PHE A 618 10.76 -33.11 -17.37
N GLU A 619 11.39 -34.21 -16.98
CA GLU A 619 12.74 -34.57 -17.44
C GLU A 619 12.80 -34.82 -18.96
N SER A 620 11.72 -35.29 -19.57
CA SER A 620 11.63 -35.52 -21.02
C SER A 620 11.33 -34.25 -21.84
N LEU A 621 10.92 -33.15 -21.20
CA LEU A 621 10.51 -31.93 -21.89
C LEU A 621 11.67 -31.23 -22.63
N PRO A 622 11.37 -30.54 -23.76
CA PRO A 622 12.29 -29.61 -24.40
C PRO A 622 12.77 -28.51 -23.44
N LYS A 623 13.99 -28.01 -23.64
CA LYS A 623 14.60 -26.96 -22.81
C LYS A 623 13.72 -25.72 -22.67
N GLN A 624 13.01 -25.34 -23.73
CA GLN A 624 12.13 -24.17 -23.75
C GLN A 624 10.95 -24.34 -22.78
N LEU A 625 10.22 -25.46 -22.84
CA LEU A 625 9.08 -25.71 -21.96
C LEU A 625 9.51 -25.85 -20.49
N LYS A 626 10.68 -26.47 -20.23
CA LYS A 626 11.25 -26.53 -18.87
C LYS A 626 11.49 -25.14 -18.29
N ALA A 627 12.16 -24.28 -19.06
CA ALA A 627 12.39 -22.89 -18.66
C ALA A 627 11.06 -22.15 -18.43
N GLY A 628 10.08 -22.33 -19.31
CA GLY A 628 8.74 -21.76 -19.15
C GLY A 628 8.05 -22.18 -17.84
N LEU A 629 8.16 -23.44 -17.42
CA LEU A 629 7.59 -23.94 -16.17
C LEU A 629 8.33 -23.40 -14.93
N GLU A 630 9.66 -23.33 -15.00
CA GLU A 630 10.49 -22.81 -13.89
C GLU A 630 10.31 -21.30 -13.71
N GLU A 631 10.14 -20.57 -14.81
CA GLU A 631 9.99 -19.11 -14.84
C GLU A 631 8.52 -18.66 -14.72
N LEU A 632 7.56 -19.59 -14.79
CA LEU A 632 6.13 -19.31 -14.83
C LEU A 632 5.74 -18.42 -16.02
N ASP A 633 6.36 -18.64 -17.18
CA ASP A 633 6.10 -17.89 -18.40
C ASP A 633 5.01 -18.56 -19.24
N ALA A 634 3.79 -18.05 -19.10
CA ALA A 634 2.62 -18.49 -19.87
C ALA A 634 2.82 -18.41 -21.40
N SER A 635 3.62 -17.46 -21.90
CA SER A 635 3.80 -17.28 -23.35
C SER A 635 4.55 -18.43 -24.01
N THR A 636 5.28 -19.21 -23.22
CA THR A 636 6.00 -20.40 -23.70
C THR A 636 5.07 -21.56 -24.05
N PHE A 637 3.86 -21.62 -23.48
CA PHE A 637 2.92 -22.74 -23.64
C PHE A 637 1.92 -22.57 -24.77
N VAL A 638 2.05 -21.49 -25.55
CA VAL A 638 1.19 -21.17 -26.67
C VAL A 638 1.99 -20.52 -27.80
N GLN A 639 1.91 -21.10 -28.98
CA GLN A 639 2.36 -20.46 -30.21
C GLN A 639 1.12 -20.08 -31.01
N SER A 640 0.93 -18.80 -31.32
CA SER A 640 -0.23 -18.33 -32.07
C SER A 640 0.20 -17.64 -33.36
N CYS A 641 -0.41 -18.04 -34.47
CA CYS A 641 -0.28 -17.39 -35.78
C CYS A 641 -1.64 -16.82 -36.18
N GLU A 642 -1.71 -15.52 -36.48
CA GLU A 642 -2.97 -14.89 -36.88
C GLU A 642 -3.37 -15.35 -38.29
N MET A 643 -4.66 -15.59 -38.49
CA MET A 643 -5.25 -16.02 -39.75
C MET A 643 -5.98 -14.83 -40.39
N ILE A 644 -5.60 -14.49 -41.62
CA ILE A 644 -6.08 -13.28 -42.29
C ILE A 644 -6.66 -13.66 -43.65
N LEU A 645 -7.85 -13.14 -43.92
CA LEU A 645 -8.52 -13.26 -45.21
C LEU A 645 -8.06 -12.10 -46.11
N GLN A 646 -7.43 -12.39 -47.25
CA GLN A 646 -6.93 -11.34 -48.13
C GLN A 646 -8.07 -10.53 -48.76
N ASP A 647 -9.03 -11.21 -49.40
CA ASP A 647 -10.20 -10.62 -50.07
C ASP A 647 -11.47 -11.41 -49.72
N ASP A 648 -12.68 -10.88 -49.98
CA ASP A 648 -13.95 -11.51 -49.55
C ASP A 648 -14.23 -12.87 -50.23
N GLU A 649 -13.50 -13.20 -51.30
CA GLU A 649 -13.51 -14.52 -51.98
C GLU A 649 -12.15 -15.25 -51.87
N GLY A 650 -11.20 -14.70 -51.11
CA GLY A 650 -9.81 -15.14 -51.06
C GLY A 650 -9.52 -16.34 -50.14
N GLU A 651 -8.29 -16.86 -50.22
CA GLU A 651 -7.79 -17.89 -49.31
C GLU A 651 -7.37 -17.29 -47.96
N ILE A 652 -7.46 -18.10 -46.90
CA ILE A 652 -7.02 -17.72 -45.56
C ILE A 652 -5.50 -17.94 -45.46
N GLU A 653 -4.75 -16.87 -45.21
CA GLU A 653 -3.31 -16.93 -45.01
C GLU A 653 -2.99 -16.99 -43.51
N VAL A 654 -2.13 -17.94 -43.12
CA VAL A 654 -1.65 -18.09 -41.74
C VAL A 654 -0.33 -17.35 -41.61
N CYS A 655 -0.33 -16.23 -40.89
CA CYS A 655 0.85 -15.39 -40.72
C CYS A 655 1.76 -15.93 -39.61
N ARG A 656 2.91 -16.48 -39.99
CA ARG A 656 3.86 -17.13 -39.08
C ARG A 656 4.98 -16.22 -38.63
N ASP A 657 5.23 -15.10 -39.32
CA ASP A 657 6.22 -14.12 -38.94
C ASP A 657 5.83 -12.66 -39.24
N GLN A 658 6.66 -11.73 -38.76
CA GLN A 658 6.46 -10.29 -38.99
C GLN A 658 6.64 -9.89 -40.46
N THR A 659 7.38 -10.68 -41.25
CA THR A 659 7.60 -10.45 -42.68
C THR A 659 6.33 -10.72 -43.46
N GLU A 660 5.61 -11.79 -43.12
CA GLU A 660 4.30 -12.16 -43.67
C GLU A 660 3.23 -11.14 -43.26
N LEU A 661 3.18 -10.73 -41.99
CA LEU A 661 2.28 -9.65 -41.52
C LEU A 661 2.49 -8.33 -42.30
N ASN A 662 3.75 -7.96 -42.53
CA ASN A 662 4.10 -6.74 -43.28
C ASN A 662 3.69 -6.83 -44.77
N LYS A 663 3.69 -8.01 -45.39
CA LYS A 663 3.29 -8.20 -46.81
C LYS A 663 1.81 -7.89 -47.04
N ILE A 664 0.94 -8.21 -46.10
CA ILE A 664 -0.51 -7.96 -46.14
C ILE A 664 -0.94 -6.65 -45.46
N ARG A 665 0.00 -5.70 -45.29
CA ARG A 665 -0.25 -4.36 -44.70
C ARG A 665 -0.76 -4.35 -43.25
N ARG A 666 -0.66 -5.46 -42.51
CA ARG A 666 -0.88 -5.46 -41.06
C ARG A 666 0.44 -5.23 -40.35
N SER A 667 0.67 -3.99 -39.92
CA SER A 667 1.97 -3.61 -39.36
C SER A 667 2.11 -4.02 -37.90
N LYS A 668 1.01 -4.11 -37.15
CA LYS A 668 1.00 -4.31 -35.68
C LYS A 668 -0.23 -5.06 -35.17
N THR A 669 -0.09 -5.72 -34.01
CA THR A 669 -1.19 -6.29 -33.22
C THR A 669 -2.30 -5.27 -32.99
N GLY A 670 -3.57 -5.65 -33.20
CA GLY A 670 -4.73 -4.78 -32.97
C GLY A 670 -5.14 -3.87 -34.13
N GLU A 671 -4.53 -4.02 -35.30
CA GLU A 671 -4.87 -3.31 -36.55
C GLU A 671 -5.78 -4.15 -37.47
N ASN A 672 -6.68 -4.95 -36.89
CA ASN A 672 -7.70 -5.68 -37.65
C ASN A 672 -8.61 -4.74 -38.44
N ASP A 673 -8.88 -5.12 -39.68
CA ASP A 673 -9.74 -4.46 -40.65
C ASP A 673 -11.18 -5.02 -40.64
N ARG A 674 -11.38 -6.17 -39.99
CA ARG A 674 -12.67 -6.86 -39.84
C ARG A 674 -12.96 -7.13 -38.36
N GLY A 675 -14.25 -7.28 -38.03
CA GLY A 675 -14.73 -7.55 -36.66
C GLY A 675 -14.55 -8.99 -36.18
N MET A 676 -13.99 -9.87 -37.01
CA MET A 676 -13.70 -11.26 -36.66
C MET A 676 -12.20 -11.51 -36.77
N ILE A 677 -11.61 -12.14 -35.75
CA ILE A 677 -10.20 -12.50 -35.73
C ILE A 677 -10.08 -14.00 -35.48
N ALA A 678 -9.11 -14.62 -36.15
CA ALA A 678 -8.82 -16.03 -35.98
C ALA A 678 -7.32 -16.28 -35.80
N TRP A 679 -6.99 -17.34 -35.07
CA TRP A 679 -5.63 -17.81 -34.89
C TRP A 679 -5.55 -19.32 -35.11
N GLU A 680 -4.48 -19.75 -35.77
CA GLU A 680 -3.96 -21.10 -35.61
C GLU A 680 -3.06 -21.07 -34.37
N MET A 681 -3.45 -21.80 -33.32
CA MET A 681 -2.68 -21.90 -32.09
C MET A 681 -2.13 -23.32 -31.92
N CYS A 682 -0.88 -23.45 -31.48
CA CYS A 682 -0.30 -24.67 -30.95
C CYS A 682 -0.14 -24.51 -29.43
N ILE A 683 -0.84 -25.34 -28.65
CA ILE A 683 -0.78 -25.32 -27.18
C ILE A 683 -0.06 -26.54 -26.64
N TYR A 684 0.80 -26.37 -25.64
CA TYR A 684 1.65 -27.43 -25.08
C TYR A 684 1.14 -27.88 -23.71
N THR A 685 0.23 -28.85 -23.69
CA THR A 685 -0.44 -29.33 -22.48
C THR A 685 0.26 -30.54 -21.85
N PRO A 686 -0.01 -30.89 -20.58
CA PRO A 686 0.57 -32.09 -19.95
C PRO A 686 0.26 -33.40 -20.70
N ASP A 687 -0.93 -33.52 -21.29
CA ASP A 687 -1.35 -34.69 -22.06
C ASP A 687 -0.76 -34.73 -23.48
N VAL A 688 -0.44 -33.57 -24.07
CA VAL A 688 0.23 -33.48 -25.38
C VAL A 688 1.39 -32.47 -25.30
N PRO A 689 2.52 -32.84 -24.68
CA PRO A 689 3.66 -31.94 -24.50
C PRO A 689 4.38 -31.58 -25.81
N SER A 690 4.16 -32.39 -26.86
CA SER A 690 4.61 -32.09 -28.23
C SER A 690 3.85 -30.95 -28.89
N GLY A 691 2.70 -30.54 -28.33
CA GLY A 691 1.83 -29.50 -28.84
C GLY A 691 0.60 -30.05 -29.57
N ARG A 692 -0.56 -29.44 -29.30
CA ARG A 692 -1.82 -29.66 -30.01
C ARG A 692 -2.20 -28.41 -30.78
N LYS A 693 -2.53 -28.56 -32.06
CA LYS A 693 -3.06 -27.48 -32.88
C LYS A 693 -4.56 -27.30 -32.69
N ILE A 694 -4.99 -26.05 -32.57
CA ILE A 694 -6.39 -25.63 -32.52
C ILE A 694 -6.58 -24.37 -33.37
N VAL A 695 -7.80 -24.12 -33.80
CA VAL A 695 -8.20 -22.84 -34.40
C VAL A 695 -9.10 -22.12 -33.40
N VAL A 696 -8.77 -20.88 -33.09
CA VAL A 696 -9.55 -20.02 -32.20
C VAL A 696 -10.10 -18.87 -33.03
N ILE A 697 -11.41 -18.67 -32.99
CA ILE A 697 -12.11 -17.61 -33.71
C ILE A 697 -12.85 -16.76 -32.66
N SER A 698 -12.74 -15.44 -32.75
CA SER A 698 -13.34 -14.53 -31.78
C SER A 698 -13.76 -13.20 -32.42
N ASN A 699 -14.89 -12.67 -31.95
CA ASN A 699 -15.37 -11.34 -32.31
C ASN A 699 -14.52 -10.27 -31.63
N ASP A 700 -14.10 -9.26 -32.37
CA ASP A 700 -13.58 -8.02 -31.81
C ASP A 700 -14.74 -7.09 -31.46
N ILE A 701 -15.14 -7.07 -30.18
CA ILE A 701 -16.19 -6.17 -29.68
C ILE A 701 -15.86 -4.69 -29.89
N THR A 702 -14.56 -4.35 -30.02
CA THR A 702 -14.12 -2.96 -30.23
C THR A 702 -14.29 -2.50 -31.67
N TYR A 703 -14.54 -3.44 -32.59
CA TYR A 703 -14.86 -3.18 -33.99
C TYR A 703 -16.38 -3.27 -34.19
N GLN A 704 -17.06 -2.13 -34.34
CA GLN A 704 -18.51 -2.06 -34.59
C GLN A 704 -19.36 -2.93 -33.65
N MET A 705 -19.00 -2.99 -32.36
CA MET A 705 -19.67 -3.82 -31.35
C MET A 705 -19.69 -5.32 -31.67
N GLY A 706 -18.74 -5.81 -32.46
CA GLY A 706 -18.65 -7.21 -32.86
C GLY A 706 -19.83 -7.67 -33.73
N SER A 707 -20.51 -6.75 -34.43
CA SER A 707 -21.60 -7.08 -35.34
C SER A 707 -21.10 -7.91 -36.51
N PHE A 708 -21.84 -8.95 -36.88
CA PHE A 708 -21.64 -9.69 -38.12
C PHE A 708 -22.17 -8.84 -39.28
N GLN A 709 -21.29 -8.47 -40.21
CA GLN A 709 -21.64 -7.73 -41.43
C GLN A 709 -21.77 -8.66 -42.63
#